data_AF-A0A094DNY6-F1
#
_entry.id   AF-A0A094DNY6-F1
#
_cell.length_a   1.000
_cell.length_b   1.000
_cell.length_c   1.000
_cell.angle_alpha   90.00
_cell.angle_beta   90.00
_cell.angle_gamma   90.00
#
_symmetry.space_group_name_H-M   'P 1'
#
loop_
_entity.id
_entity.type
_entity.pdbx_description
1 polymer ?
#
loop_
_entity_poly.entity_id
_entity_poly.type
_entity_poly.pdbx_seq_one_letter_code
_entity_poly.pdbx_strand_id
1 'polypeptide(L)'
;MLSWTKRHLVLLLAIPAVFAAPSTHPTSHTNVTGELLQPIAGRAAPGYRNAAYYVNWAIYGRGHLPQQIPASELTHVLYSFANIRQSGTVYLSDEWADLQIHWPGDSWNDVGNNVYGCVKQLFLHKKKNRHMKTLLSIGGWTYSINFPVPASTAAGRKEFARSSVKLVADLGFDGLDIDWEYPANEAEATSMVLLLKACREELDAYAAKHAPGYHFLVTIASPGGPQNYNKMHMKEMDAYLDAWHLMAYDYAGSWDKVAGHQANLYPSIDNPSSTPYSTDFAVKEYITAGVTASKIVIGMPIYGRSFEATAGLGKPFTGIGSGTWENGVWDYTDLPRAGATEFHDNQVVAAYSYDPVTKELISYDTPVEISTKSEYVKSKGLGGAMFWETSSDFTGSKSLISTAASKFGALESSQNLLSYPASVYENLKAGMPGHCGHHYDSVHYTPLLPYSTGTALYYTAPYIDMIFQPVWLAILILANIAFAGSSKAKWLSPIYDFVFQFPLPIPPEIQPFTSYTDPETGTAIDFYQLNITKFETQIYPNLGKTQLVGYNGISPGPTFRIIRGRETVIRVENQQDRPSVVHLHGSYTRPVWDGWAEDLIQPGQFKDYYFPNTNTARTMWYHDHAVMITATNVMSGLSGFYIVEDPSEEARLSLPQGKYDIPLGLSAKQYGEDGSLVSVVNELDSLYGDVIEVNGQPWPYLAVEPRKYRFRLLDMSLSRTFTLSIHSSTNGQDKAISFLVVASDSGFMATSVATNTLTMAMAERWEIIVDFAPFIGQNLTMKNEREVFADTDYAFTDHVMQFNVGNVVSSNDNNGPAPSSLTSLDLPSAKSSVDRTFKFDQSHDAWLINGVSFEDVQNRVLADPPRGKTEVWSLENHSGSWSHPIHIHLVDFQITSRSKGRKSLQPYEVPALKDVVVLGPNERVQVLVRFSPYPGLYMFHCHNLIHEDHSMMAAFNVTQLQELGYTETDLLLIDPLESRWRAKDVSDSNLADLQSVILPAFAATRAYQNVTTVTAELGEYWANHTSHCNSLEPLSLSKMFYLSAATLLVSALCII
;
A
#
# COMPACT_ATOMS: atom_id res chain seq x y z
N MET A 1 50.81 4.61 -36.16
CA MET A 1 52.18 4.19 -35.79
C MET A 1 52.68 5.08 -34.66
N LEU A 2 53.53 4.53 -33.78
CA LEU A 2 54.67 5.19 -33.10
C LEU A 2 54.55 6.68 -32.67
N SER A 3 54.21 6.86 -31.38
CA SER A 3 55.12 7.36 -30.32
C SER A 3 55.84 8.74 -30.39
N TRP A 4 55.68 9.50 -29.29
CA TRP A 4 56.76 10.00 -28.37
C TRP A 4 57.35 11.45 -28.42
N THR A 5 56.88 12.28 -27.46
CA THR A 5 57.66 12.99 -26.39
C THR A 5 58.59 14.22 -26.65
N LYS A 6 58.93 14.89 -25.51
CA LYS A 6 60.10 15.77 -25.15
C LYS A 6 59.97 17.26 -25.50
N ARG A 7 60.37 18.26 -24.66
CA ARG A 7 61.27 18.46 -23.47
C ARG A 7 60.63 19.50 -22.50
N HIS A 8 61.11 20.03 -21.34
CA HIS A 8 62.03 19.81 -20.17
C HIS A 8 61.91 21.12 -19.29
N LEU A 9 62.30 21.35 -18.01
CA LEU A 9 62.86 20.63 -16.83
C LEU A 9 62.47 21.49 -15.56
N VAL A 10 62.20 20.95 -14.35
CA VAL A 10 63.09 20.86 -13.13
C VAL A 10 64.12 22.02 -12.97
N LEU A 11 64.25 22.78 -11.87
CA LEU A 11 64.67 22.35 -10.50
C LEU A 11 64.11 23.22 -9.32
N LEU A 12 64.79 23.23 -8.16
CA LEU A 12 64.19 22.97 -6.83
C LEU A 12 65.11 23.39 -5.63
N LEU A 13 64.60 23.78 -4.43
CA LEU A 13 65.06 23.38 -3.05
C LEU A 13 64.72 24.32 -1.82
N ALA A 14 63.94 23.76 -0.88
CA ALA A 14 64.09 23.69 0.61
C ALA A 14 64.50 24.86 1.56
N ILE A 15 63.49 25.39 2.31
CA ILE A 15 63.18 25.22 3.77
C ILE A 15 64.15 25.73 4.92
N PRO A 16 63.65 26.24 6.09
CA PRO A 16 64.42 27.01 7.10
C PRO A 16 64.38 26.48 8.58
N ALA A 17 64.87 27.25 9.58
CA ALA A 17 64.78 26.93 11.02
C ALA A 17 64.60 28.12 12.02
N VAL A 18 63.43 28.13 12.67
CA VAL A 18 62.92 28.63 13.99
C VAL A 18 63.88 29.22 15.08
N PHE A 19 63.48 30.32 15.78
CA PHE A 19 63.24 30.44 17.26
C PHE A 19 62.73 31.86 17.69
N ALA A 20 62.36 32.11 18.98
CA ALA A 20 61.31 33.11 19.35
C ALA A 20 61.38 33.85 20.73
N ALA A 21 60.61 34.96 20.84
CA ALA A 21 60.04 35.65 22.04
C ALA A 21 61.02 36.39 23.02
N PRO A 22 60.59 37.15 24.08
CA PRO A 22 59.23 37.52 24.56
C PRO A 22 58.97 38.99 25.10
N SER A 23 57.67 39.34 25.30
CA SER A 23 57.02 40.16 26.39
C SER A 23 57.41 41.61 26.80
N THR A 24 56.41 42.50 27.02
CA THR A 24 56.01 43.12 28.34
C THR A 24 54.84 44.16 28.23
N HIS A 25 54.17 44.49 29.36
CA HIS A 25 53.09 45.51 29.55
C HIS A 25 53.34 46.31 30.85
N PRO A 26 52.77 47.53 31.06
CA PRO A 26 51.63 47.67 32.02
C PRO A 26 50.67 48.91 31.89
N THR A 27 49.44 48.79 32.46
CA THR A 27 48.57 49.85 33.12
C THR A 27 48.10 51.15 32.40
N SER A 28 46.93 51.78 32.69
CA SER A 28 45.62 51.36 33.26
C SER A 28 44.53 52.49 33.21
N HIS A 29 43.25 52.12 33.41
CA HIS A 29 42.06 52.90 33.85
C HIS A 29 41.08 53.65 32.89
N THR A 30 39.81 53.18 32.97
CA THR A 30 38.49 53.90 33.01
C THR A 30 37.83 54.57 31.80
N ASN A 31 36.93 53.80 31.17
CA ASN A 31 35.52 54.09 30.82
C ASN A 31 35.06 55.52 30.45
N VAL A 32 34.61 55.70 29.21
CA VAL A 32 33.23 56.14 28.87
C VAL A 32 32.71 55.25 27.72
N THR A 33 31.41 55.01 27.64
CA THR A 33 30.75 54.17 26.62
C THR A 33 30.77 54.78 25.22
N GLY A 34 30.98 53.94 24.20
CA GLY A 34 30.70 54.25 22.80
C GLY A 34 30.52 52.96 21.99
N GLU A 35 29.38 52.81 21.33
CA GLU A 35 29.12 51.67 20.44
C GLU A 35 29.95 51.84 19.15
N LEU A 36 30.87 50.91 18.90
CA LEU A 36 31.62 50.84 17.65
C LEU A 36 31.05 49.73 16.77
N LEU A 37 30.28 50.15 15.77
CA LEU A 37 29.85 49.31 14.66
C LEU A 37 31.07 48.63 14.01
N GLN A 38 31.14 47.31 14.11
CA GLN A 38 32.06 46.48 13.33
C GLN A 38 31.30 45.74 12.22
N PRO A 39 31.95 45.42 11.08
CA PRO A 39 31.25 45.15 9.84
C PRO A 39 30.55 43.79 9.83
N ILE A 40 29.36 43.76 9.22
CA ILE A 40 28.55 42.54 9.02
C ILE A 40 29.28 41.60 8.05
N ALA A 41 29.93 40.57 8.59
CA ALA A 41 30.59 39.52 7.83
C ALA A 41 29.58 38.43 7.40
N GLY A 42 28.73 38.77 6.42
CA GLY A 42 27.64 37.91 5.94
C GLY A 42 27.61 37.76 4.42
N ARG A 43 28.73 37.37 3.79
CA ARG A 43 28.76 37.11 2.34
C ARG A 43 28.43 35.64 2.06
N ALA A 44 27.25 35.40 1.51
CA ALA A 44 26.89 34.11 0.91
C ALA A 44 27.96 33.67 -0.12
N ALA A 45 28.12 32.36 -0.31
CA ALA A 45 29.12 31.83 -1.23
C ALA A 45 28.88 32.34 -2.67
N PRO A 46 29.94 32.56 -3.46
CA PRO A 46 29.80 33.08 -4.81
C PRO A 46 29.12 32.05 -5.74
N GLY A 47 28.13 32.53 -6.49
CA GLY A 47 27.38 31.76 -7.49
C GLY A 47 25.87 31.89 -7.29
N TYR A 48 25.10 31.36 -8.24
CA TYR A 48 23.63 31.28 -8.15
C TYR A 48 23.19 29.91 -7.65
N ARG A 49 22.03 29.87 -7.00
CA ARG A 49 21.36 28.63 -6.62
C ARG A 49 20.59 28.08 -7.83
N ASN A 50 20.75 26.78 -8.04
CA ASN A 50 19.87 25.97 -8.87
C ASN A 50 19.33 24.88 -7.94
N ALA A 51 18.05 24.93 -7.60
CA ALA A 51 17.42 24.05 -6.63
C ALA A 51 16.28 23.26 -7.28
N ALA A 52 16.00 22.05 -6.80
CA ALA A 52 14.82 21.31 -7.22
C ALA A 52 14.26 20.47 -6.07
N TYR A 53 12.94 20.35 -6.03
CA TYR A 53 12.26 19.37 -5.20
C TYR A 53 12.48 17.97 -5.77
N TYR A 54 12.83 17.02 -4.90
CA TYR A 54 12.77 15.58 -5.18
C TYR A 54 11.82 14.97 -4.15
N VAL A 55 10.72 14.41 -4.65
CA VAL A 55 9.67 13.82 -3.80
C VAL A 55 9.94 12.34 -3.57
N ASN A 56 9.77 11.85 -2.34
CA ASN A 56 10.12 10.47 -1.99
C ASN A 56 9.29 9.42 -2.75
N TRP A 57 8.03 9.74 -3.06
CA TRP A 57 7.18 8.92 -3.92
C TRP A 57 7.57 8.90 -5.41
N ALA A 58 8.58 9.67 -5.84
CA ALA A 58 9.06 9.68 -7.24
C ALA A 58 9.58 8.30 -7.70
N ILE A 59 10.01 7.45 -6.77
CA ILE A 59 10.53 6.10 -7.06
C ILE A 59 9.47 5.10 -7.50
N TYR A 60 8.18 5.37 -7.23
CA TYR A 60 7.07 4.46 -7.52
C TYR A 60 6.55 4.66 -8.96
N GLY A 61 5.28 5.03 -9.15
CA GLY A 61 4.68 5.19 -10.48
C GLY A 61 5.42 6.16 -11.41
N ARG A 62 6.08 7.19 -10.86
CA ARG A 62 6.92 8.14 -11.63
C ARG A 62 8.25 7.53 -12.10
N GLY A 63 8.68 6.38 -11.57
CA GLY A 63 9.89 5.64 -11.97
C GLY A 63 11.22 6.39 -11.82
N HIS A 64 11.22 7.54 -11.15
CA HIS A 64 12.32 8.48 -11.13
C HIS A 64 13.20 8.28 -9.90
N LEU A 65 14.21 7.44 -10.08
CA LEU A 65 15.09 7.00 -9.00
C LEU A 65 16.04 8.14 -8.56
N PRO A 66 16.45 8.20 -7.28
CA PRO A 66 17.30 9.30 -6.78
C PRO A 66 18.65 9.38 -7.50
N GLN A 67 19.11 8.30 -8.13
CA GLN A 67 20.31 8.25 -8.97
C GLN A 67 20.21 9.08 -10.26
N GLN A 68 18.99 9.40 -10.72
CA GLN A 68 18.71 10.03 -12.02
C GLN A 68 18.72 11.56 -11.96
N ILE A 69 18.71 12.17 -10.77
CA ILE A 69 18.69 13.64 -10.64
C ILE A 69 19.95 14.27 -11.24
N PRO A 70 19.88 15.49 -11.82
CA PRO A 70 21.03 16.20 -12.40
C PRO A 70 21.95 16.82 -11.32
N ALA A 71 22.47 15.99 -10.42
CA ALA A 71 23.17 16.39 -9.19
C ALA A 71 24.47 17.21 -9.39
N SER A 72 25.06 17.21 -10.59
CA SER A 72 26.18 18.10 -10.93
C SER A 72 25.72 19.53 -11.21
N GLU A 73 24.47 19.70 -11.60
CA GLU A 73 23.86 20.97 -12.03
C GLU A 73 22.90 21.54 -10.97
N LEU A 74 22.54 20.74 -9.97
CA LEU A 74 21.87 21.15 -8.76
C LEU A 74 22.87 21.62 -7.68
N THR A 75 22.48 22.66 -6.97
CA THR A 75 23.16 23.19 -5.76
C THR A 75 22.43 22.78 -4.48
N HIS A 76 21.13 22.52 -4.57
CA HIS A 76 20.25 22.16 -3.46
C HIS A 76 19.20 21.17 -3.97
N VAL A 77 18.99 20.08 -3.24
CA VAL A 77 17.87 19.14 -3.43
C VAL A 77 16.96 19.31 -2.21
N LEU A 78 15.68 19.56 -2.45
CA LEU A 78 14.66 19.74 -1.41
C LEU A 78 13.92 18.40 -1.30
N TYR A 79 14.36 17.58 -0.36
CA TYR A 79 13.91 16.19 -0.22
C TYR A 79 12.60 16.14 0.57
N SER A 80 11.56 15.57 -0.04
CA SER A 80 10.18 15.94 0.29
C SER A 80 9.27 14.71 0.43
N PHE A 81 8.44 14.57 1.46
CA PHE A 81 8.19 15.47 2.60
C PHE A 81 8.24 14.74 3.94
N ALA A 82 8.78 15.39 4.96
CA ALA A 82 8.47 15.04 6.34
C ALA A 82 7.13 15.65 6.79
N ASN A 83 6.43 14.96 7.68
CA ASN A 83 5.13 15.34 8.24
C ASN A 83 5.25 15.66 9.75
N ILE A 84 4.20 16.20 10.34
CA ILE A 84 4.21 16.88 11.65
C ILE A 84 3.09 16.32 12.54
N ARG A 85 3.42 15.83 13.73
CA ARG A 85 2.43 15.42 14.75
C ARG A 85 1.95 16.62 15.56
N GLN A 86 0.77 16.54 16.17
CA GLN A 86 0.21 17.63 17.00
C GLN A 86 1.10 18.06 18.18
N SER A 87 2.00 17.18 18.64
CA SER A 87 3.05 17.48 19.64
C SER A 87 4.10 18.49 19.14
N GLY A 88 4.20 18.68 17.82
CA GLY A 88 5.31 19.32 17.12
C GLY A 88 6.34 18.33 16.59
N THR A 89 6.28 17.04 16.94
CA THR A 89 7.27 16.06 16.50
C THR A 89 7.19 15.84 14.99
N VAL A 90 8.27 16.16 14.29
CA VAL A 90 8.45 15.94 12.85
C VAL A 90 8.97 14.52 12.61
N TYR A 91 8.44 13.86 11.59
CA TYR A 91 8.74 12.47 11.22
C TYR A 91 8.66 12.28 9.69
N LEU A 92 9.20 11.18 9.18
CA LEU A 92 9.21 10.87 7.74
C LEU A 92 7.82 10.43 7.26
N SER A 93 7.44 10.77 6.02
CA SER A 93 6.16 10.32 5.46
C SER A 93 6.20 8.87 4.95
N ASP A 94 7.36 8.43 4.47
CA ASP A 94 7.56 7.14 3.83
C ASP A 94 8.93 6.56 4.21
N GLU A 95 8.99 5.83 5.32
CA GLU A 95 10.25 5.21 5.77
C GLU A 95 10.76 4.12 4.80
N TRP A 96 9.93 3.58 3.90
CA TRP A 96 10.40 2.61 2.91
C TRP A 96 11.23 3.31 1.83
N ALA A 97 10.67 4.33 1.18
CA ALA A 97 11.38 5.17 0.20
C ALA A 97 12.57 5.91 0.81
N ASP A 98 12.40 6.46 2.02
CA ASP A 98 13.41 7.29 2.67
C ASP A 98 14.60 6.45 3.16
N LEU A 99 14.35 5.30 3.82
CA LEU A 99 15.35 4.59 4.64
C LEU A 99 15.64 3.14 4.25
N GLN A 100 14.68 2.40 3.68
CA GLN A 100 14.75 0.92 3.67
C GLN A 100 15.03 0.32 2.29
N ILE A 101 14.47 0.88 1.20
CA ILE A 101 14.63 0.29 -0.14
C ILE A 101 16.12 0.23 -0.54
N HIS A 102 16.55 -0.95 -0.98
CA HIS A 102 17.92 -1.23 -1.41
C HIS A 102 18.06 -1.05 -2.92
N TRP A 103 19.08 -0.31 -3.34
CA TRP A 103 19.35 -0.04 -4.76
C TRP A 103 20.46 -0.94 -5.32
N PRO A 104 20.61 -1.05 -6.66
CA PRO A 104 21.69 -1.83 -7.27
C PRO A 104 23.08 -1.41 -6.76
N GLY A 105 23.72 -2.32 -6.01
CA GLY A 105 25.01 -2.08 -5.34
C GLY A 105 24.93 -1.94 -3.82
N ASP A 106 23.72 -1.83 -3.24
CA ASP A 106 23.49 -1.96 -1.81
C ASP A 106 23.57 -3.42 -1.35
N SER A 107 23.96 -3.64 -0.08
CA SER A 107 24.30 -4.95 0.45
C SER A 107 23.27 -5.40 1.49
N TRP A 108 22.49 -6.41 1.12
CA TRP A 108 21.53 -7.10 1.98
C TRP A 108 22.16 -7.84 3.18
N ASN A 109 23.49 -7.80 3.33
CA ASN A 109 24.24 -8.46 4.41
C ASN A 109 24.96 -7.45 5.34
N ASP A 110 24.68 -6.15 5.21
CA ASP A 110 25.31 -5.09 6.01
C ASP A 110 24.78 -5.08 7.45
N VAL A 111 25.61 -5.55 8.39
CA VAL A 111 25.29 -5.65 9.83
C VAL A 111 25.35 -4.28 10.51
N GLY A 112 24.46 -4.04 11.48
CA GLY A 112 24.38 -2.81 12.28
C GLY A 112 23.16 -1.95 11.92
N ASN A 113 22.97 -0.85 12.64
CA ASN A 113 21.88 0.09 12.33
C ASN A 113 22.25 0.94 11.11
N ASN A 114 21.80 0.56 9.92
CA ASN A 114 22.22 1.15 8.64
C ASN A 114 21.04 1.78 7.89
N VAL A 115 21.28 2.87 7.15
CA VAL A 115 20.27 3.53 6.30
C VAL A 115 20.55 3.30 4.81
N TYR A 116 19.48 3.06 4.05
CA TYR A 116 19.44 2.83 2.61
C TYR A 116 18.52 3.90 1.98
N GLY A 117 17.57 3.50 1.13
CA GLY A 117 16.57 4.38 0.57
C GLY A 117 17.14 5.53 -0.25
N CYS A 118 16.32 6.55 -0.47
CA CYS A 118 16.76 7.77 -1.14
C CYS A 118 17.78 8.54 -0.29
N VAL A 119 17.72 8.45 1.04
CA VAL A 119 18.69 9.10 1.94
C VAL A 119 20.13 8.66 1.63
N LYS A 120 20.39 7.34 1.51
CA LYS A 120 21.71 6.82 1.15
C LYS A 120 22.16 7.32 -0.22
N GLN A 121 21.28 7.27 -1.21
CA GLN A 121 21.62 7.65 -2.58
C GLN A 121 21.91 9.17 -2.67
N LEU A 122 21.09 10.02 -2.06
CA LEU A 122 21.34 11.46 -1.96
C LEU A 122 22.65 11.76 -1.21
N PHE A 123 23.02 10.99 -0.18
CA PHE A 123 24.33 11.09 0.47
C PHE A 123 25.48 10.68 -0.47
N LEU A 124 25.31 9.68 -1.34
CA LEU A 124 26.27 9.35 -2.40
C LEU A 124 26.38 10.47 -3.45
N HIS A 125 25.27 11.11 -3.83
CA HIS A 125 25.28 12.31 -4.67
C HIS A 125 26.03 13.47 -3.99
N LYS A 126 25.82 13.70 -2.69
CA LYS A 126 26.61 14.68 -1.91
C LYS A 126 28.10 14.38 -1.91
N LYS A 127 28.51 13.11 -1.78
CA LYS A 127 29.92 12.69 -1.84
C LYS A 127 30.55 12.98 -3.21
N LYS A 128 29.81 12.74 -4.30
CA LYS A 128 30.25 12.95 -5.69
C LYS A 128 30.24 14.43 -6.10
N ASN A 129 29.20 15.16 -5.73
CA ASN A 129 28.95 16.55 -6.10
C ASN A 129 29.01 17.42 -4.84
N ARG A 130 30.24 17.78 -4.43
CA ARG A 130 30.48 18.42 -3.13
C ARG A 130 29.81 19.79 -2.93
N HIS A 131 29.35 20.44 -4.00
CA HIS A 131 28.58 21.69 -3.96
C HIS A 131 27.07 21.48 -3.75
N MET A 132 26.55 20.30 -4.09
CA MET A 132 25.14 19.96 -3.98
C MET A 132 24.80 19.66 -2.51
N LYS A 133 23.87 20.42 -1.93
CA LYS A 133 23.33 20.21 -0.59
C LYS A 133 21.98 19.48 -0.66
N THR A 134 21.59 18.80 0.41
CA THR A 134 20.26 18.20 0.57
C THR A 134 19.57 18.83 1.77
N LEU A 135 18.33 19.30 1.62
CA LEU A 135 17.52 19.81 2.73
C LEU A 135 16.33 18.87 2.94
N LEU A 136 15.94 18.65 4.18
CA LEU A 136 14.67 17.99 4.48
C LEU A 136 13.56 19.03 4.36
N SER A 137 12.65 18.87 3.41
CA SER A 137 11.44 19.68 3.33
C SER A 137 10.36 19.07 4.22
N ILE A 138 9.74 19.91 5.04
CA ILE A 138 8.72 19.55 6.03
C ILE A 138 7.44 20.26 5.66
N GLY A 139 6.36 19.53 5.44
CA GLY A 139 5.06 20.09 5.06
C GLY A 139 4.66 19.81 3.62
N GLY A 140 4.56 20.87 2.81
CA GLY A 140 3.89 20.86 1.50
C GLY A 140 2.38 21.01 1.66
N TRP A 141 1.68 21.35 0.56
CA TRP A 141 0.22 21.54 0.50
C TRP A 141 -0.59 20.60 1.41
N THR A 142 -0.39 19.28 1.28
CA THR A 142 -1.15 18.24 2.00
C THR A 142 -0.94 18.27 3.52
N TYR A 143 0.29 18.50 4.00
CA TYR A 143 0.62 18.48 5.43
C TYR A 143 0.63 19.87 6.06
N SER A 144 0.40 20.93 5.28
CA SER A 144 0.38 22.31 5.76
C SER A 144 -0.65 22.58 6.86
N ILE A 145 -1.74 21.80 6.88
CA ILE A 145 -2.76 21.82 7.95
C ILE A 145 -2.23 21.40 9.34
N ASN A 146 -1.08 20.72 9.40
CA ASN A 146 -0.49 20.23 10.66
C ASN A 146 0.42 21.25 11.37
N PHE A 147 0.79 22.37 10.74
CA PHE A 147 1.62 23.41 11.36
C PHE A 147 0.93 24.26 12.47
N PRO A 148 -0.31 24.76 12.31
CA PRO A 148 -0.83 25.82 13.19
C PRO A 148 -0.83 25.45 14.69
N VAL A 149 -1.21 24.21 15.01
CA VAL A 149 -1.28 23.70 16.39
C VAL A 149 0.10 23.72 17.08
N PRO A 150 1.13 22.99 16.61
CA PRO A 150 2.45 23.03 17.24
C PRO A 150 3.14 24.39 17.09
N ALA A 151 2.95 25.09 15.96
CA ALA A 151 3.55 26.40 15.74
C ALA A 151 3.02 27.47 16.72
N SER A 152 1.77 27.35 17.20
CA SER A 152 1.19 28.31 18.15
C SER A 152 1.91 28.34 19.52
N THR A 153 2.42 27.21 20.01
CA THR A 153 2.97 27.09 21.37
C THR A 153 4.50 27.09 21.40
N ALA A 154 5.09 27.63 22.47
CA ALA A 154 6.55 27.59 22.66
C ALA A 154 7.09 26.16 22.86
N ALA A 155 6.26 25.24 23.35
CA ALA A 155 6.61 23.82 23.49
C ALA A 155 6.61 23.11 22.12
N GLY A 156 5.53 23.25 21.35
CA GLY A 156 5.41 22.64 20.02
C GLY A 156 6.46 23.13 19.03
N ARG A 157 6.76 24.45 19.00
CA ARG A 157 7.87 25.00 18.19
C ARG A 157 9.23 24.44 18.58
N LYS A 158 9.47 24.24 19.89
CA LYS A 158 10.73 23.64 20.37
C LYS A 158 10.81 22.16 19.98
N GLU A 159 9.71 21.43 20.08
CA GLU A 159 9.66 20.02 19.68
C GLU A 159 9.85 19.84 18.18
N PHE A 160 9.25 20.71 17.37
CA PHE A 160 9.45 20.78 15.93
C PHE A 160 10.91 21.01 15.59
N ALA A 161 11.54 22.04 16.15
CA ALA A 161 12.96 22.30 15.91
C ALA A 161 13.84 21.10 16.34
N ARG A 162 13.64 20.57 17.55
CA ARG A 162 14.40 19.43 18.10
C ARG A 162 14.30 18.16 17.24
N SER A 163 13.09 17.82 16.79
CA SER A 163 12.84 16.62 15.97
C SER A 163 13.35 16.80 14.53
N SER A 164 13.11 17.96 13.91
CA SER A 164 13.64 18.32 12.59
C SER A 164 15.18 18.26 12.55
N VAL A 165 15.85 18.85 13.55
CA VAL A 165 17.31 18.86 13.65
C VAL A 165 17.86 17.46 13.97
N LYS A 166 17.10 16.60 14.67
CA LYS A 166 17.45 15.19 14.81
C LYS A 166 17.42 14.45 13.47
N LEU A 167 16.39 14.64 12.64
CA LEU A 167 16.34 14.04 11.29
C LEU A 167 17.49 14.55 10.40
N VAL A 168 17.80 15.86 10.44
CA VAL A 168 18.98 16.44 9.75
C VAL A 168 20.28 15.77 10.19
N ALA A 169 20.44 15.56 11.50
CA ALA A 169 21.61 14.91 12.10
C ALA A 169 21.71 13.42 11.78
N ASP A 170 20.59 12.72 11.71
CA ASP A 170 20.52 11.27 11.48
C ASP A 170 20.73 10.91 10.01
N LEU A 171 20.05 11.64 9.12
CA LEU A 171 19.91 11.32 7.70
C LEU A 171 20.90 12.11 6.82
N GLY A 172 21.74 12.96 7.42
CA GLY A 172 22.83 13.61 6.73
C GLY A 172 22.42 14.78 5.83
N PHE A 173 21.38 15.53 6.21
CA PHE A 173 20.94 16.75 5.50
C PHE A 173 21.80 17.98 5.86
N ASP A 174 21.80 18.98 5.00
CA ASP A 174 22.50 20.27 5.14
C ASP A 174 21.60 21.39 5.66
N GLY A 175 20.31 21.12 5.89
CA GLY A 175 19.35 22.10 6.39
C GLY A 175 17.91 21.62 6.36
N LEU A 176 17.00 22.57 6.64
CA LEU A 176 15.56 22.41 6.64
C LEU A 176 14.92 23.35 5.61
N ASP A 177 13.92 22.85 4.90
CA ASP A 177 13.00 23.65 4.10
C ASP A 177 11.62 23.55 4.77
N ILE A 178 11.03 24.69 5.15
CA ILE A 178 9.76 24.74 5.89
C ILE A 178 8.64 25.14 4.93
N ASP A 179 7.83 24.17 4.55
CA ASP A 179 6.83 24.30 3.50
C ASP A 179 5.43 24.34 4.13
N TRP A 180 5.06 25.53 4.62
CA TRP A 180 3.74 25.80 5.22
C TRP A 180 2.91 26.67 4.27
N GLU A 181 1.95 26.05 3.61
CA GLU A 181 1.02 26.65 2.66
C GLU A 181 -0.41 26.79 3.23
N TYR A 182 -0.83 27.92 3.79
CA TYR A 182 -0.09 29.12 4.18
C TYR A 182 -0.62 29.61 5.54
N PRO A 183 0.14 30.40 6.32
CA PRO A 183 -0.39 31.09 7.49
C PRO A 183 -1.68 31.85 7.16
N ALA A 184 -2.79 31.48 7.80
CA ALA A 184 -4.11 31.99 7.45
C ALA A 184 -4.38 33.39 8.01
N ASN A 185 -3.69 33.78 9.08
CA ASN A 185 -3.94 35.00 9.87
C ASN A 185 -2.68 35.49 10.62
N GLU A 186 -2.80 36.66 11.25
CA GLU A 186 -1.73 37.35 12.01
C GLU A 186 -1.09 36.49 13.13
N ALA A 187 -1.85 35.64 13.81
CA ALA A 187 -1.32 34.79 14.88
C ALA A 187 -0.49 33.63 14.31
N GLU A 188 -0.88 33.08 13.16
CA GLU A 188 -0.10 32.08 12.43
C GLU A 188 1.14 32.69 11.77
N ALA A 189 1.06 33.91 11.22
CA ALA A 189 2.22 34.64 10.71
C ALA A 189 3.27 34.90 11.80
N THR A 190 2.81 35.37 12.97
CA THR A 190 3.64 35.50 14.19
C THR A 190 4.25 34.14 14.59
N SER A 191 3.47 33.06 14.50
CA SER A 191 3.92 31.71 14.85
C SER A 191 4.96 31.18 13.87
N MET A 192 4.86 31.51 12.57
CA MET A 192 5.85 31.15 11.55
C MET A 192 7.20 31.82 11.82
N VAL A 193 7.24 33.12 12.14
CA VAL A 193 8.47 33.82 12.59
C VAL A 193 9.11 33.09 13.78
N LEU A 194 8.32 32.75 14.79
CA LEU A 194 8.81 32.10 16.00
C LEU A 194 9.23 30.64 15.76
N LEU A 195 8.67 29.96 14.76
CA LEU A 195 9.02 28.60 14.36
C LEU A 195 10.36 28.58 13.61
N LEU A 196 10.51 29.47 12.62
CA LEU A 196 11.76 29.66 11.87
C LEU A 196 12.92 30.05 12.80
N LYS A 197 12.63 30.93 13.77
CA LYS A 197 13.57 31.24 14.86
C LYS A 197 14.00 30.01 15.65
N ALA A 198 13.06 29.17 16.09
CA ALA A 198 13.38 27.97 16.87
C ALA A 198 14.22 26.97 16.05
N CYS A 199 13.91 26.80 14.75
CA CYS A 199 14.68 25.96 13.84
C CYS A 199 16.12 26.47 13.67
N ARG A 200 16.30 27.78 13.52
CA ARG A 200 17.63 28.42 13.48
C ARG A 200 18.40 28.18 14.78
N GLU A 201 17.81 28.47 15.93
CA GLU A 201 18.47 28.35 17.24
C GLU A 201 18.92 26.90 17.54
N GLU A 202 18.13 25.88 17.15
CA GLU A 202 18.49 24.47 17.34
C GLU A 202 19.54 23.99 16.31
N LEU A 203 19.48 24.43 15.04
CA LEU A 203 20.49 24.11 14.02
C LEU A 203 21.86 24.72 14.35
N ASP A 204 21.89 25.97 14.80
CA ASP A 204 23.14 26.65 15.19
C ASP A 204 23.75 25.98 16.44
N ALA A 205 22.91 25.53 17.38
CA ALA A 205 23.33 24.75 18.55
C ALA A 205 23.88 23.36 18.17
N TYR A 206 23.28 22.69 17.17
CA TYR A 206 23.81 21.44 16.61
C TYR A 206 25.16 21.67 15.91
N ALA A 207 25.27 22.71 15.08
CA ALA A 207 26.50 23.07 14.38
C ALA A 207 27.66 23.32 15.35
N ALA A 208 27.44 24.16 16.37
CA ALA A 208 28.45 24.49 17.39
C ALA A 208 28.98 23.26 18.13
N LYS A 209 28.18 22.18 18.23
CA LYS A 209 28.52 20.96 18.96
C LYS A 209 29.09 19.83 18.08
N HIS A 210 28.60 19.70 16.85
CA HIS A 210 28.84 18.52 16.00
C HIS A 210 29.43 18.81 14.62
N ALA A 211 29.31 20.05 14.11
CA ALA A 211 29.92 20.47 12.85
C ALA A 211 30.48 21.92 12.96
N PRO A 212 31.50 22.18 13.80
CA PRO A 212 31.92 23.55 14.11
C PRO A 212 32.40 24.32 12.88
N GLY A 213 31.77 25.48 12.62
CA GLY A 213 32.04 26.31 11.45
C GLY A 213 31.25 25.91 10.19
N TYR A 214 30.38 24.91 10.26
CA TYR A 214 29.34 24.68 9.26
C TYR A 214 28.11 25.54 9.55
N HIS A 215 27.40 25.97 8.50
CA HIS A 215 26.16 26.73 8.59
C HIS A 215 25.05 25.93 7.91
N PHE A 216 24.15 25.35 8.71
CA PHE A 216 23.00 24.63 8.20
C PHE A 216 21.94 25.61 7.70
N LEU A 217 21.28 25.24 6.61
CA LEU A 217 20.34 26.12 5.94
C LEU A 217 18.94 26.06 6.58
N VAL A 218 18.25 27.20 6.60
CA VAL A 218 16.79 27.26 6.76
C VAL A 218 16.21 28.00 5.56
N THR A 219 15.32 27.34 4.83
CA THR A 219 14.59 27.89 3.68
C THR A 219 13.10 27.69 3.87
N ILE A 220 12.28 28.33 3.03
CA ILE A 220 10.84 28.07 2.94
C ILE A 220 10.40 27.99 1.49
N ALA A 221 9.36 27.21 1.22
CA ALA A 221 8.43 27.51 0.13
C ALA A 221 7.64 28.78 0.48
N SER A 222 7.33 29.62 -0.51
CA SER A 222 6.62 30.88 -0.26
C SER A 222 5.71 31.31 -1.43
N PRO A 223 4.51 31.84 -1.15
CA PRO A 223 3.47 32.07 -2.15
C PRO A 223 3.75 33.20 -3.13
N GLY A 224 3.53 32.98 -4.42
CA GLY A 224 3.51 34.05 -5.43
C GLY A 224 2.24 34.92 -5.44
N GLY A 225 1.20 34.57 -4.69
CA GLY A 225 -0.10 35.26 -4.66
C GLY A 225 -0.28 36.26 -3.50
N PRO A 226 -0.68 37.53 -3.75
CA PRO A 226 -0.80 38.57 -2.72
C PRO A 226 -1.82 38.25 -1.61
N GLN A 227 -2.86 37.47 -1.91
CA GLN A 227 -3.84 36.97 -0.95
C GLN A 227 -3.22 36.09 0.16
N ASN A 228 -2.00 35.58 -0.06
CA ASN A 228 -1.26 34.79 0.91
C ASN A 228 -0.02 35.54 1.40
N TYR A 229 0.81 36.09 0.50
CA TYR A 229 2.06 36.72 0.94
C TYR A 229 1.87 38.00 1.78
N ASN A 230 0.79 38.76 1.57
CA ASN A 230 0.50 39.96 2.39
C ASN A 230 0.11 39.64 3.85
N LYS A 231 -0.02 38.36 4.22
CA LYS A 231 -0.21 37.92 5.61
C LYS A 231 1.11 37.71 6.35
N MET A 232 2.23 37.56 5.63
CA MET A 232 3.51 37.11 6.20
C MET A 232 4.32 38.26 6.78
N HIS A 233 4.93 38.03 7.95
CA HIS A 233 5.85 38.97 8.62
C HIS A 233 7.26 38.88 7.99
N MET A 234 7.35 39.23 6.70
CA MET A 234 8.49 38.88 5.86
C MET A 234 9.85 39.35 6.38
N LYS A 235 9.91 40.57 6.92
CA LYS A 235 11.16 41.16 7.43
C LYS A 235 11.67 40.43 8.67
N GLU A 236 10.76 40.02 9.54
CA GLU A 236 11.03 39.24 10.75
C GLU A 236 11.43 37.80 10.39
N MET A 237 10.86 37.24 9.32
CA MET A 237 11.22 35.92 8.78
C MET A 237 12.61 35.93 8.12
N ASP A 238 12.95 36.95 7.32
CA ASP A 238 14.23 37.03 6.59
C ASP A 238 15.44 36.95 7.54
N ALA A 239 15.31 37.41 8.79
CA ALA A 239 16.36 37.34 9.81
C ALA A 239 16.83 35.91 10.13
N TYR A 240 16.04 34.87 9.87
CA TYR A 240 16.36 33.47 10.17
C TYR A 240 16.64 32.61 8.92
N LEU A 241 16.23 33.10 7.74
CA LEU A 241 16.25 32.39 6.46
C LEU A 241 17.49 32.64 5.61
N ASP A 242 17.95 31.61 4.91
CA ASP A 242 19.04 31.64 3.93
C ASP A 242 18.55 31.76 2.48
N ALA A 243 17.33 31.28 2.21
CA ALA A 243 16.65 31.41 0.93
C ALA A 243 15.13 31.48 1.11
N TRP A 244 14.47 32.14 0.17
CA TRP A 244 13.02 32.11 -0.03
C TRP A 244 12.76 31.45 -1.38
N HIS A 245 12.20 30.24 -1.39
CA HIS A 245 11.76 29.59 -2.62
C HIS A 245 10.39 30.20 -3.01
N LEU A 246 10.42 31.21 -3.86
CA LEU A 246 9.21 31.93 -4.30
C LEU A 246 8.51 31.11 -5.40
N MET A 247 7.38 30.50 -5.07
CA MET A 247 6.56 29.74 -6.01
C MET A 247 5.93 30.69 -7.03
N ALA A 248 6.61 30.87 -8.16
CA ALA A 248 6.24 31.78 -9.22
C ALA A 248 5.51 31.07 -10.38
N TYR A 249 4.66 30.12 -9.98
CA TYR A 249 3.79 29.29 -10.80
C TYR A 249 2.39 29.22 -10.16
N ASP A 250 1.46 28.46 -10.76
CA ASP A 250 0.04 28.40 -10.36
C ASP A 250 -0.66 29.77 -10.24
N TYR A 251 -0.27 30.72 -11.10
CA TYR A 251 -0.95 32.02 -11.27
C TYR A 251 -2.29 31.92 -12.01
N ALA A 252 -2.59 30.76 -12.61
CA ALA A 252 -3.84 30.46 -13.28
C ALA A 252 -4.14 28.96 -13.18
N GLY A 253 -5.38 28.56 -12.91
CA GLY A 253 -5.75 27.15 -12.77
C GLY A 253 -7.26 26.89 -12.69
N SER A 254 -7.63 25.71 -12.18
CA SER A 254 -9.02 25.20 -12.15
C SER A 254 -10.00 26.07 -11.33
N TRP A 255 -9.48 26.91 -10.44
CA TRP A 255 -10.21 27.88 -9.63
C TRP A 255 -10.59 29.17 -10.36
N ASP A 256 -10.01 29.43 -11.55
CA ASP A 256 -10.25 30.65 -12.32
C ASP A 256 -11.48 30.58 -13.23
N LYS A 257 -11.88 31.72 -13.78
CA LYS A 257 -13.02 31.85 -14.71
C LYS A 257 -12.61 31.99 -16.18
N VAL A 258 -11.31 32.09 -16.45
CA VAL A 258 -10.71 32.24 -17.78
C VAL A 258 -9.37 31.54 -17.82
N ALA A 259 -8.98 31.02 -18.99
CA ALA A 259 -7.66 30.41 -19.19
C ALA A 259 -6.57 31.48 -19.08
N GLY A 260 -5.48 31.20 -18.36
CA GLY A 260 -4.40 32.15 -18.12
C GLY A 260 -3.01 31.52 -18.24
N HIS A 261 -1.98 32.35 -18.14
CA HIS A 261 -0.62 31.85 -17.94
C HIS A 261 -0.42 31.50 -16.46
N GLN A 262 0.09 30.29 -16.19
CA GLN A 262 0.34 29.88 -14.81
C GLN A 262 1.64 30.43 -14.22
N ALA A 263 2.60 30.93 -15.03
CA ALA A 263 3.94 31.29 -14.56
C ALA A 263 4.54 32.54 -15.26
N ASN A 264 3.74 33.53 -15.60
CA ASN A 264 4.23 34.70 -16.34
C ASN A 264 5.12 35.64 -15.51
N LEU A 265 6.24 36.07 -16.10
CA LEU A 265 7.19 36.99 -15.47
C LEU A 265 6.62 38.40 -15.31
N TYR A 266 5.91 38.89 -16.32
CA TYR A 266 5.30 40.23 -16.37
C TYR A 266 3.79 40.14 -16.63
N PRO A 267 2.99 41.15 -16.26
CA PRO A 267 1.58 41.20 -16.63
C PRO A 267 1.40 41.59 -18.10
N SER A 268 0.39 41.04 -18.76
CA SER A 268 -0.01 41.45 -20.11
C SER A 268 -0.65 42.83 -20.11
N ILE A 269 -0.31 43.64 -21.11
CA ILE A 269 -0.91 44.93 -21.40
C ILE A 269 -2.16 44.73 -22.30
N ASP A 270 -2.06 43.80 -23.27
CA ASP A 270 -3.10 43.59 -24.28
C ASP A 270 -4.19 42.59 -23.84
N ASN A 271 -3.87 41.69 -22.89
CA ASN A 271 -4.81 40.74 -22.30
C ASN A 271 -4.65 40.61 -20.77
N PRO A 272 -4.89 41.68 -19.96
CA PRO A 272 -4.66 41.64 -18.51
C PRO A 272 -5.39 40.49 -17.79
N SER A 273 -6.52 40.03 -18.35
CA SER A 273 -7.30 38.89 -17.87
C SER A 273 -6.59 37.53 -17.93
N SER A 274 -5.52 37.36 -18.71
CA SER A 274 -4.74 36.10 -18.73
C SER A 274 -3.52 36.11 -17.80
N THR A 275 -3.30 37.20 -17.06
CA THR A 275 -2.17 37.40 -16.14
C THR A 275 -2.59 38.19 -14.90
N PRO A 276 -3.47 37.66 -14.02
CA PRO A 276 -3.89 38.36 -12.81
C PRO A 276 -2.76 38.57 -11.79
N TYR A 277 -1.72 37.72 -11.85
CA TYR A 277 -0.49 37.82 -11.07
C TYR A 277 0.73 37.88 -12.01
N SER A 278 1.92 38.16 -11.46
CA SER A 278 3.18 38.08 -12.21
C SER A 278 4.39 38.02 -11.28
N THR A 279 5.47 37.36 -11.71
CA THR A 279 6.67 37.16 -10.89
C THR A 279 7.36 38.49 -10.55
N ASP A 280 7.47 39.42 -11.50
CA ASP A 280 8.10 40.72 -11.27
C ASP A 280 7.31 41.61 -10.30
N PHE A 281 6.00 41.41 -10.17
CA PHE A 281 5.21 42.07 -9.12
C PHE A 281 5.50 41.44 -7.75
N ALA A 282 5.42 40.11 -7.61
CA ALA A 282 5.70 39.42 -6.36
C ALA A 282 7.12 39.70 -5.82
N VAL A 283 8.14 39.68 -6.69
CA VAL A 283 9.53 40.01 -6.33
C VAL A 283 9.67 41.45 -5.80
N LYS A 284 8.95 42.42 -6.38
CA LYS A 284 8.97 43.82 -5.91
C LYS A 284 8.31 43.96 -4.55
N GLU A 285 7.18 43.33 -4.32
CA GLU A 285 6.48 43.38 -3.03
C GLU A 285 7.31 42.70 -1.93
N TYR A 286 7.93 41.55 -2.19
CA TYR A 286 8.84 40.88 -1.25
C TYR A 286 10.02 41.79 -0.84
N ILE A 287 10.69 42.41 -1.81
CA ILE A 287 11.81 43.34 -1.55
C ILE A 287 11.32 44.58 -0.79
N THR A 288 10.12 45.08 -1.10
CA THR A 288 9.51 46.24 -0.42
C THR A 288 9.11 45.92 1.02
N ALA A 289 8.64 44.69 1.28
CA ALA A 289 8.36 44.15 2.61
C ALA A 289 9.63 43.81 3.42
N GLY A 290 10.82 43.92 2.82
CA GLY A 290 12.11 43.81 3.51
C GLY A 290 12.86 42.49 3.31
N VAL A 291 12.43 41.62 2.39
CA VAL A 291 13.17 40.41 2.02
C VAL A 291 14.49 40.77 1.34
N THR A 292 15.57 40.09 1.72
CA THR A 292 16.88 40.30 1.10
C THR A 292 16.85 39.76 -0.34
N ALA A 293 16.97 40.62 -1.35
CA ALA A 293 16.83 40.25 -2.76
C ALA A 293 17.65 39.00 -3.17
N SER A 294 18.91 38.90 -2.75
CA SER A 294 19.80 37.77 -3.05
C SER A 294 19.46 36.46 -2.31
N LYS A 295 18.44 36.45 -1.45
CA LYS A 295 17.85 35.24 -0.87
C LYS A 295 16.63 34.74 -1.66
N ILE A 296 15.99 35.58 -2.47
CA ILE A 296 14.85 35.18 -3.29
C ILE A 296 15.33 34.26 -4.39
N VAL A 297 14.77 33.04 -4.45
CA VAL A 297 15.04 32.02 -5.45
C VAL A 297 13.73 31.77 -6.19
N ILE A 298 13.72 31.96 -7.51
CA ILE A 298 12.48 31.92 -8.31
C ILE A 298 12.13 30.48 -8.65
N GLY A 299 11.01 30.00 -8.10
CA GLY A 299 10.37 28.74 -8.47
C GLY A 299 9.83 28.80 -9.90
N MET A 300 10.13 27.79 -10.71
CA MET A 300 9.66 27.66 -12.09
C MET A 300 9.05 26.25 -12.26
N PRO A 301 7.90 26.10 -12.92
CA PRO A 301 7.20 24.83 -12.97
C PRO A 301 7.82 23.90 -14.02
N ILE A 302 7.94 22.61 -13.69
CA ILE A 302 8.26 21.56 -14.66
C ILE A 302 6.98 20.78 -15.05
N TYR A 303 5.86 21.50 -15.15
CA TYR A 303 4.54 20.98 -15.47
C TYR A 303 3.69 22.06 -16.16
N GLY A 304 2.56 21.65 -16.75
CA GLY A 304 1.59 22.53 -17.41
C GLY A 304 0.19 22.45 -16.81
N ARG A 305 -0.45 23.61 -16.60
CA ARG A 305 -1.86 23.73 -16.19
C ARG A 305 -2.77 23.80 -17.42
N SER A 306 -3.80 22.95 -17.48
CA SER A 306 -4.70 22.81 -18.65
C SER A 306 -6.09 23.43 -18.47
N PHE A 307 -6.69 23.84 -19.59
CA PHE A 307 -8.01 24.48 -19.70
C PHE A 307 -8.72 23.98 -20.98
N GLU A 308 -9.88 23.33 -20.86
CA GLU A 308 -10.63 22.77 -21.99
C GLU A 308 -11.75 23.68 -22.52
N ALA A 309 -12.21 23.38 -23.74
CA ALA A 309 -13.30 24.07 -24.44
C ALA A 309 -13.10 25.60 -24.60
N THR A 310 -11.88 26.11 -24.39
CA THR A 310 -11.58 27.54 -24.39
C THR A 310 -11.39 28.09 -25.80
N ALA A 311 -11.55 29.41 -25.95
CA ALA A 311 -11.14 30.14 -27.14
C ALA A 311 -9.72 30.74 -27.03
N GLY A 312 -8.96 30.38 -25.99
CA GLY A 312 -7.59 30.81 -25.73
C GLY A 312 -7.44 31.65 -24.46
N LEU A 313 -6.27 32.27 -24.29
CA LEU A 313 -5.93 33.10 -23.13
C LEU A 313 -6.93 34.23 -22.89
N GLY A 314 -7.33 34.43 -21.62
CA GLY A 314 -8.30 35.44 -21.20
C GLY A 314 -9.70 35.19 -21.76
N LYS A 315 -10.05 33.92 -22.04
CA LYS A 315 -11.39 33.47 -22.45
C LYS A 315 -11.88 32.40 -21.47
N PRO A 316 -13.21 32.29 -21.24
CA PRO A 316 -13.77 31.23 -20.43
C PRO A 316 -13.40 29.83 -20.96
N PHE A 317 -13.27 28.88 -20.03
CA PHE A 317 -13.04 27.47 -20.27
C PHE A 317 -14.15 26.65 -19.59
N THR A 318 -14.30 25.38 -19.99
CA THR A 318 -15.24 24.44 -19.37
C THR A 318 -14.57 23.08 -19.26
N GLY A 319 -14.09 22.75 -18.07
CA GLY A 319 -13.23 21.58 -17.85
C GLY A 319 -11.74 21.93 -17.90
N ILE A 320 -10.91 21.07 -17.31
CA ILE A 320 -9.45 21.18 -17.28
C ILE A 320 -8.76 19.96 -17.89
N GLY A 321 -9.52 19.02 -18.46
CA GLY A 321 -9.02 17.78 -19.01
C GLY A 321 -8.48 16.80 -17.98
N SER A 322 -7.83 15.77 -18.50
CA SER A 322 -6.94 14.90 -17.73
C SER A 322 -5.60 15.61 -17.44
N GLY A 323 -4.65 14.88 -16.88
CA GLY A 323 -3.24 15.26 -16.87
C GLY A 323 -2.37 14.02 -16.99
N THR A 324 -1.08 14.13 -16.66
CA THR A 324 -0.20 12.97 -16.53
C THR A 324 -0.46 12.23 -15.21
N TRP A 325 -0.71 12.97 -14.12
CA TRP A 325 -0.96 12.41 -12.78
C TRP A 325 -2.11 13.08 -12.00
N GLU A 326 -2.35 14.37 -12.20
CA GLU A 326 -3.47 15.14 -11.60
C GLU A 326 -4.30 15.74 -12.75
N ASN A 327 -5.63 15.74 -12.64
CA ASN A 327 -6.49 16.31 -13.68
C ASN A 327 -6.19 17.80 -13.88
N GLY A 328 -5.87 18.20 -15.11
CA GLY A 328 -5.40 19.56 -15.42
C GLY A 328 -3.92 19.82 -15.17
N VAL A 329 -3.11 18.81 -14.83
CA VAL A 329 -1.65 18.89 -14.67
C VAL A 329 -0.93 17.89 -15.57
N TRP A 330 -0.26 18.40 -16.59
CA TRP A 330 0.62 17.62 -17.46
C TRP A 330 2.08 17.77 -17.02
N ASP A 331 2.83 16.69 -16.89
CA ASP A 331 4.28 16.76 -16.71
C ASP A 331 4.91 17.41 -17.96
N TYR A 332 5.96 18.21 -17.80
CA TYR A 332 6.57 18.92 -18.93
C TYR A 332 7.13 17.96 -20.00
N THR A 333 7.53 16.75 -19.62
CA THR A 333 7.91 15.65 -20.51
C THR A 333 6.86 15.27 -21.57
N ASP A 334 5.57 15.51 -21.32
CA ASP A 334 4.46 15.24 -22.24
C ASP A 334 4.10 16.43 -23.16
N LEU A 335 4.82 17.56 -23.05
CA LEU A 335 4.44 18.82 -23.69
C LEU A 335 5.36 19.25 -24.86
N PRO A 336 4.80 19.88 -25.92
CA PRO A 336 3.37 20.04 -26.21
C PRO A 336 2.69 18.71 -26.61
N ARG A 337 1.41 18.56 -26.25
CA ARG A 337 0.61 17.37 -26.63
C ARG A 337 0.45 17.26 -28.16
N ALA A 338 0.33 16.03 -28.66
CA ALA A 338 0.13 15.77 -30.07
C ALA A 338 -1.20 16.38 -30.59
N GLY A 339 -1.11 17.29 -31.56
CA GLY A 339 -2.24 18.08 -32.08
C GLY A 339 -2.17 19.56 -31.69
N ALA A 340 -1.59 19.87 -30.52
CA ALA A 340 -1.37 21.22 -30.07
C ALA A 340 -0.20 21.91 -30.81
N THR A 341 -0.30 23.24 -30.94
CA THR A 341 0.81 24.12 -31.37
C THR A 341 1.34 24.87 -30.16
N GLU A 342 2.67 24.94 -30.01
CA GLU A 342 3.36 25.71 -28.97
C GLU A 342 3.54 27.18 -29.34
N PHE A 343 3.35 28.08 -28.38
CA PHE A 343 3.39 29.53 -28.52
C PHE A 343 4.16 30.17 -27.35
N HIS A 344 5.05 31.12 -27.67
CA HIS A 344 5.79 31.93 -26.69
C HIS A 344 5.26 33.36 -26.68
N ASP A 345 4.75 33.83 -25.53
CA ASP A 345 4.41 35.24 -25.35
C ASP A 345 5.62 36.00 -24.80
N ASN A 346 6.23 36.81 -25.67
CA ASN A 346 7.43 37.60 -25.38
C ASN A 346 7.13 38.89 -24.59
N GLN A 347 5.87 39.29 -24.44
CA GLN A 347 5.48 40.45 -23.61
C GLN A 347 5.46 40.04 -22.13
N VAL A 348 4.90 38.88 -21.83
CA VAL A 348 4.72 38.37 -20.45
C VAL A 348 5.83 37.42 -20.01
N VAL A 349 6.58 36.86 -20.96
CA VAL A 349 7.57 35.77 -20.80
C VAL A 349 6.94 34.54 -20.13
N ALA A 350 6.09 33.87 -20.91
CA ALA A 350 5.49 32.57 -20.61
C ALA A 350 5.17 31.83 -21.92
N ALA A 351 5.07 30.51 -21.86
CA ALA A 351 4.59 29.69 -22.97
C ALA A 351 3.21 29.09 -22.71
N TYR A 352 2.60 28.62 -23.80
CA TYR A 352 1.46 27.71 -23.78
C TYR A 352 1.41 26.90 -25.07
N SER A 353 0.72 25.77 -25.05
CA SER A 353 0.25 25.10 -26.26
C SER A 353 -1.26 25.18 -26.38
N TYR A 354 -1.78 25.15 -27.61
CA TYR A 354 -3.21 25.12 -27.89
C TYR A 354 -3.52 24.19 -29.04
N ASP A 355 -4.48 23.29 -28.84
CA ASP A 355 -5.05 22.43 -29.88
C ASP A 355 -6.38 23.03 -30.37
N PRO A 356 -6.51 23.41 -31.66
CA PRO A 356 -7.72 24.04 -32.19
C PRO A 356 -8.88 23.08 -32.44
N VAL A 357 -8.67 21.77 -32.35
CA VAL A 357 -9.66 20.69 -32.53
C VAL A 357 -10.30 20.34 -31.19
N THR A 358 -9.49 20.04 -30.17
CA THR A 358 -9.98 19.75 -28.80
C THR A 358 -10.36 21.02 -28.05
N LYS A 359 -9.75 22.15 -28.40
CA LYS A 359 -9.80 23.44 -27.68
C LYS A 359 -9.21 23.36 -26.26
N GLU A 360 -8.24 22.47 -26.08
CA GLU A 360 -7.38 22.44 -24.89
C GLU A 360 -6.27 23.50 -25.01
N LEU A 361 -6.08 24.30 -23.97
CA LEU A 361 -4.94 25.18 -23.77
C LEU A 361 -4.14 24.72 -22.54
N ILE A 362 -2.83 24.54 -22.68
CA ILE A 362 -1.94 24.15 -21.58
C ILE A 362 -0.85 25.21 -21.44
N SER A 363 -0.72 25.89 -20.30
CA SER A 363 0.37 26.86 -20.05
C SER A 363 1.48 26.24 -19.21
N TYR A 364 2.74 26.49 -19.58
CA TYR A 364 3.97 25.93 -18.99
C TYR A 364 5.18 26.81 -19.35
N ASP A 365 6.37 26.43 -18.88
CA ASP A 365 7.66 27.03 -19.27
C ASP A 365 8.44 26.13 -20.24
N THR A 366 9.24 26.73 -21.13
CA THR A 366 10.23 26.03 -21.95
C THR A 366 11.65 26.58 -21.68
N PRO A 367 12.72 25.97 -22.24
CA PRO A 367 14.06 26.54 -22.18
C PRO A 367 14.18 28.01 -22.65
N VAL A 368 13.23 28.52 -23.44
CA VAL A 368 13.18 29.94 -23.86
C VAL A 368 12.80 30.84 -22.66
N GLU A 369 11.73 30.49 -21.95
CA GLU A 369 11.25 31.19 -20.77
C GLU A 369 12.24 31.05 -19.61
N ILE A 370 12.73 29.83 -19.33
CA ILE A 370 13.73 29.58 -18.28
C ILE A 370 15.02 30.35 -18.56
N SER A 371 15.48 30.41 -19.83
CA SER A 371 16.63 31.24 -20.23
C SER A 371 16.40 32.72 -19.89
N THR A 372 15.22 33.23 -20.18
CA THR A 372 14.88 34.65 -20.01
C THR A 372 14.67 35.00 -18.52
N LYS A 373 14.03 34.11 -17.76
CA LYS A 373 13.87 34.18 -16.29
C LYS A 373 15.22 34.06 -15.56
N SER A 374 16.17 33.30 -16.10
CA SER A 374 17.55 33.23 -15.57
C SER A 374 18.31 34.55 -15.74
N GLU A 375 18.17 35.23 -16.89
CA GLU A 375 18.72 36.59 -17.06
C GLU A 375 17.99 37.63 -16.20
N TYR A 376 16.68 37.49 -16.00
CA TYR A 376 15.92 38.31 -15.05
C TYR A 376 16.49 38.18 -13.62
N VAL A 377 16.69 36.95 -13.12
CA VAL A 377 17.29 36.66 -11.81
C VAL A 377 18.62 37.39 -11.62
N LYS A 378 19.53 37.31 -12.61
CA LYS A 378 20.80 38.06 -12.59
C LYS A 378 20.57 39.57 -12.57
N SER A 379 19.71 40.09 -13.44
CA SER A 379 19.46 41.54 -13.61
C SER A 379 18.89 42.22 -12.36
N LYS A 380 18.19 41.45 -11.53
CA LYS A 380 17.56 41.87 -10.27
C LYS A 380 18.42 41.56 -9.03
N GLY A 381 19.53 40.84 -9.19
CA GLY A 381 20.41 40.43 -8.08
C GLY A 381 19.79 39.36 -7.17
N LEU A 382 18.94 38.49 -7.72
CA LEU A 382 18.26 37.43 -6.97
C LEU A 382 19.16 36.19 -6.78
N GLY A 383 18.79 35.33 -5.84
CA GLY A 383 19.60 34.20 -5.39
C GLY A 383 19.70 33.02 -6.36
N GLY A 384 18.73 32.83 -7.26
CA GLY A 384 18.74 31.69 -8.19
C GLY A 384 17.38 31.25 -8.71
N ALA A 385 17.30 29.99 -9.15
CA ALA A 385 16.07 29.29 -9.54
C ALA A 385 15.80 28.06 -8.64
N MET A 386 14.51 27.72 -8.50
CA MET A 386 13.98 26.51 -7.85
C MET A 386 13.01 25.82 -8.83
N PHE A 387 12.84 24.50 -8.73
CA PHE A 387 11.95 23.74 -9.60
C PHE A 387 11.06 22.74 -8.84
N TRP A 388 9.78 22.68 -9.23
CA TRP A 388 8.82 21.64 -8.83
C TRP A 388 8.39 20.84 -10.08
N GLU A 389 8.73 19.55 -10.21
CA GLU A 389 9.75 18.80 -9.46
C GLU A 389 10.63 17.96 -10.41
N THR A 390 11.68 17.31 -9.90
CA THR A 390 12.72 16.63 -10.71
C THR A 390 12.25 15.58 -11.72
N SER A 391 11.24 14.76 -11.42
CA SER A 391 10.85 13.63 -12.28
C SER A 391 10.14 14.06 -13.57
N SER A 392 9.57 15.26 -13.56
CA SER A 392 8.83 15.82 -14.69
C SER A 392 9.73 16.50 -15.74
N ASP A 393 11.05 16.57 -15.51
CA ASP A 393 12.00 17.25 -16.42
C ASP A 393 12.52 16.32 -17.54
N PHE A 394 12.78 16.92 -18.70
CA PHE A 394 13.51 16.22 -19.76
C PHE A 394 15.00 16.06 -19.38
N THR A 395 15.67 15.08 -19.99
CA THR A 395 17.14 15.03 -20.01
C THR A 395 17.72 15.79 -21.21
N GLY A 396 18.95 16.29 -21.07
CA GLY A 396 19.67 16.95 -22.16
C GLY A 396 19.11 18.33 -22.53
N SER A 397 19.12 18.67 -23.83
CA SER A 397 18.86 20.05 -24.31
C SER A 397 17.42 20.57 -24.14
N LYS A 398 16.50 19.74 -23.64
CA LYS A 398 15.15 20.16 -23.24
C LYS A 398 15.03 20.45 -21.73
N SER A 399 15.98 20.00 -20.90
CA SER A 399 15.90 20.13 -19.43
C SER A 399 15.75 21.59 -19.01
N LEU A 400 14.77 21.87 -18.16
CA LEU A 400 14.60 23.19 -17.54
C LEU A 400 15.70 23.41 -16.48
N ILE A 401 16.04 22.37 -15.71
CA ILE A 401 17.08 22.43 -14.67
C ILE A 401 18.47 22.68 -15.28
N SER A 402 18.85 21.96 -16.34
CA SER A 402 20.10 22.17 -17.07
C SER A 402 20.14 23.52 -17.78
N THR A 403 18.99 24.00 -18.28
CA THR A 403 18.90 25.33 -18.90
C THR A 403 19.23 26.42 -17.90
N ALA A 404 18.62 26.41 -16.70
CA ALA A 404 18.95 27.37 -15.64
C ALA A 404 20.42 27.25 -15.20
N ALA A 405 20.93 26.03 -14.97
CA ALA A 405 22.33 25.79 -14.63
C ALA A 405 23.30 26.39 -15.66
N SER A 406 23.09 26.08 -16.94
CA SER A 406 23.88 26.60 -18.07
C SER A 406 23.84 28.12 -18.17
N LYS A 407 22.67 28.72 -17.92
CA LYS A 407 22.47 30.17 -18.00
C LYS A 407 23.11 30.91 -16.84
N PHE A 408 23.03 30.40 -15.61
CA PHE A 408 23.75 30.96 -14.47
C PHE A 408 25.27 30.82 -14.62
N GLY A 409 25.74 29.65 -15.08
CA GLY A 409 27.14 29.34 -15.36
C GLY A 409 27.99 29.16 -14.09
N ALA A 410 28.09 30.21 -13.28
CA ALA A 410 28.69 30.15 -11.94
C ALA A 410 27.61 29.79 -10.91
N LEU A 411 27.46 28.51 -10.62
CA LEU A 411 26.61 28.00 -9.55
C LEU A 411 27.28 28.13 -8.17
N GLU A 412 26.47 28.16 -7.10
CA GLU A 412 26.95 28.27 -5.72
C GLU A 412 27.87 27.09 -5.36
N SER A 413 29.14 27.37 -5.07
CA SER A 413 30.18 26.34 -4.88
C SER A 413 30.48 26.00 -3.41
N SER A 414 29.62 26.39 -2.47
CA SER A 414 29.85 26.09 -1.05
C SER A 414 29.78 24.58 -0.79
N GLN A 415 30.66 24.07 0.07
CA GLN A 415 30.78 22.62 0.26
C GLN A 415 29.68 22.10 1.20
N ASN A 416 29.03 21.01 0.84
CA ASN A 416 28.12 20.27 1.70
C ASN A 416 28.83 19.61 2.91
N LEU A 417 28.09 19.21 3.93
CA LEU A 417 28.63 18.42 5.05
C LEU A 417 28.56 16.92 4.73
N LEU A 418 29.60 16.17 5.12
CA LEU A 418 29.71 14.71 4.97
C LEU A 418 30.03 13.99 6.30
N SER A 419 30.06 14.69 7.43
CA SER A 419 30.38 14.11 8.73
C SER A 419 29.27 14.41 9.72
N TYR A 420 28.54 13.36 10.10
CA TYR A 420 27.39 13.42 10.99
C TYR A 420 27.61 12.48 12.18
N PRO A 421 28.56 12.80 13.08
CA PRO A 421 28.94 11.90 14.18
C PRO A 421 27.80 11.65 15.18
N ALA A 422 26.76 12.50 15.16
CA ALA A 422 25.59 12.43 16.03
C ALA A 422 24.44 11.54 15.50
N SER A 423 24.53 11.05 14.26
CA SER A 423 23.49 10.22 13.64
C SER A 423 23.18 8.95 14.45
N VAL A 424 21.99 8.35 14.30
CA VAL A 424 21.74 6.97 14.77
C VAL A 424 22.37 5.91 13.86
N TYR A 425 22.56 6.16 12.56
CA TYR A 425 23.00 5.16 11.58
C TYR A 425 24.53 5.01 11.52
N GLU A 426 25.01 3.78 11.32
CA GLU A 426 26.43 3.40 11.40
C GLU A 426 27.14 3.63 10.06
N ASN A 427 26.57 3.15 8.95
CA ASN A 427 27.08 3.44 7.61
C ASN A 427 27.16 4.95 7.31
N LEU A 428 26.19 5.75 7.77
CA LEU A 428 26.19 7.21 7.60
C LEU A 428 27.26 7.91 8.47
N LYS A 429 27.42 7.52 9.75
CA LYS A 429 28.57 7.97 10.58
C LYS A 429 29.91 7.68 9.91
N ALA A 430 30.04 6.51 9.30
CA ALA A 430 31.24 6.07 8.59
C ALA A 430 31.41 6.72 7.20
N GLY A 431 30.51 7.63 6.80
CA GLY A 431 30.59 8.36 5.53
C GLY A 431 30.27 7.51 4.30
N MET A 432 29.41 6.50 4.45
CA MET A 432 29.06 5.48 3.45
C MET A 432 30.31 4.76 2.88
N PRO A 433 30.96 3.89 3.67
CA PRO A 433 32.11 3.09 3.22
C PRO A 433 31.72 2.08 2.13
N GLY A 434 32.72 1.43 1.52
CA GLY A 434 32.53 0.42 0.47
C GLY A 434 32.42 0.99 -0.96
N HIS A 435 31.74 2.12 -1.15
CA HIS A 435 31.53 2.71 -2.48
C HIS A 435 32.71 3.55 -2.99
N CYS A 436 33.73 2.86 -3.52
CA CYS A 436 34.70 3.45 -4.45
C CYS A 436 34.12 3.43 -5.87
N GLY A 437 34.10 4.60 -6.54
CA GLY A 437 33.34 4.77 -7.78
C GLY A 437 33.86 3.97 -8.97
N HIS A 438 33.10 2.96 -9.39
CA HIS A 438 33.15 2.43 -10.75
C HIS A 438 32.20 3.25 -11.64
N HIS A 439 32.66 3.58 -12.84
CA HIS A 439 31.85 4.27 -13.85
C HIS A 439 30.79 3.34 -14.42
N TYR A 440 29.52 3.61 -14.13
CA TYR A 440 28.41 3.24 -15.01
C TYR A 440 28.28 4.34 -16.07
N ASP A 441 29.00 4.18 -17.19
CA ASP A 441 28.72 4.95 -18.39
C ASP A 441 27.43 4.41 -19.06
N SER A 442 26.73 5.27 -19.79
CA SER A 442 25.34 5.05 -20.25
C SER A 442 25.16 3.82 -21.15
N VAL A 443 24.38 2.83 -20.68
CA VAL A 443 23.87 1.74 -21.53
C VAL A 443 22.64 2.23 -22.29
N HIS A 444 22.80 2.50 -23.59
CA HIS A 444 21.69 2.85 -24.46
C HIS A 444 20.75 1.64 -24.68
N TYR A 445 19.51 1.74 -24.21
CA TYR A 445 18.43 0.84 -24.63
C TYR A 445 17.97 1.22 -26.05
N THR A 446 18.53 0.56 -27.07
CA THR A 446 17.93 0.52 -28.41
C THR A 446 16.92 -0.63 -28.49
N PRO A 447 15.61 -0.37 -28.71
CA PRO A 447 14.62 -1.44 -28.84
C PRO A 447 14.80 -2.19 -30.17
N LEU A 448 14.92 -3.52 -30.10
CA LEU A 448 14.98 -4.38 -31.28
C LEU A 448 13.60 -4.98 -31.56
N LEU A 449 13.04 -4.64 -32.72
CA LEU A 449 11.80 -5.23 -33.25
C LEU A 449 12.04 -6.67 -33.78
N PRO A 450 10.99 -7.51 -33.85
CA PRO A 450 11.16 -8.95 -33.96
C PRO A 450 11.53 -9.44 -35.37
N TYR A 451 12.27 -10.56 -35.40
CA TYR A 451 12.47 -11.37 -36.61
C TYR A 451 11.75 -12.72 -36.48
N SER A 452 11.23 -13.23 -37.60
CA SER A 452 10.36 -14.41 -37.64
C SER A 452 10.88 -15.53 -38.55
N THR A 453 10.45 -16.76 -38.26
CA THR A 453 10.57 -17.99 -39.08
C THR A 453 11.98 -18.58 -39.27
N GLY A 454 12.10 -19.91 -39.06
CA GLY A 454 13.33 -20.66 -39.29
C GLY A 454 13.17 -22.16 -38.94
N THR A 455 12.97 -23.01 -39.94
CA THR A 455 12.66 -24.44 -39.82
C THR A 455 13.78 -25.33 -39.22
N ALA A 456 13.39 -26.42 -38.56
CA ALA A 456 14.27 -27.44 -37.98
C ALA A 456 14.94 -28.39 -39.00
N LEU A 457 15.95 -29.17 -38.56
CA LEU A 457 16.28 -30.50 -39.11
C LEU A 457 17.14 -31.35 -38.12
N TYR A 458 17.18 -32.67 -38.36
CA TYR A 458 17.80 -33.71 -37.52
C TYR A 458 19.30 -33.96 -37.83
N TYR A 459 20.05 -34.56 -36.89
CA TYR A 459 21.09 -35.57 -37.20
C TYR A 459 21.33 -36.55 -36.01
N THR A 460 21.98 -37.71 -36.25
CA THR A 460 21.87 -38.91 -35.37
C THR A 460 23.17 -39.71 -35.13
N ALA A 461 23.40 -40.12 -33.86
CA ALA A 461 24.10 -41.37 -33.41
C ALA A 461 25.60 -41.57 -33.78
N PRO A 462 26.31 -42.67 -33.38
CA PRO A 462 26.04 -43.72 -32.36
C PRO A 462 27.21 -44.07 -31.37
N TYR A 463 26.87 -44.93 -30.39
CA TYR A 463 27.64 -45.85 -29.50
C TYR A 463 29.09 -46.31 -29.85
N ILE A 464 29.87 -46.72 -28.81
CA ILE A 464 30.30 -48.14 -28.52
C ILE A 464 31.18 -48.32 -27.23
N ASP A 465 30.84 -49.35 -26.42
CA ASP A 465 31.62 -50.26 -25.49
C ASP A 465 32.68 -49.80 -24.43
N MET A 466 33.03 -50.56 -23.35
CA MET A 466 32.39 -51.63 -22.51
C MET A 466 33.28 -52.06 -21.28
N ILE A 467 32.71 -52.82 -20.32
CA ILE A 467 33.22 -53.86 -19.35
C ILE A 467 33.88 -53.61 -17.95
N PHE A 468 33.41 -54.46 -17.00
CA PHE A 468 34.05 -55.06 -15.79
C PHE A 468 34.22 -54.24 -14.48
N GLN A 469 34.09 -54.77 -13.25
CA GLN A 469 33.72 -56.12 -12.70
C GLN A 469 32.93 -55.99 -11.34
N PRO A 470 32.29 -57.05 -10.79
CA PRO A 470 31.30 -56.95 -9.68
C PRO A 470 31.70 -57.68 -8.37
N VAL A 471 30.81 -57.67 -7.36
CA VAL A 471 30.31 -58.83 -6.55
C VAL A 471 29.67 -58.37 -5.22
N TRP A 472 28.36 -58.64 -5.05
CA TRP A 472 27.78 -59.45 -3.95
C TRP A 472 26.25 -59.52 -4.13
N LEU A 473 25.67 -60.71 -3.96
CA LEU A 473 24.23 -60.98 -4.11
C LEU A 473 23.78 -62.00 -3.05
N ALA A 474 22.48 -61.98 -2.75
CA ALA A 474 21.73 -63.04 -2.07
C ALA A 474 22.03 -63.29 -0.58
N ILE A 475 21.33 -62.53 0.27
CA ILE A 475 20.57 -63.15 1.36
C ILE A 475 19.08 -63.04 0.99
N LEU A 476 18.46 -64.21 0.77
CA LEU A 476 17.03 -64.58 0.81
C LEU A 476 16.03 -63.40 0.85
N ILE A 477 15.17 -63.17 -0.16
CA ILE A 477 14.15 -64.09 -0.69
C ILE A 477 13.39 -64.82 0.44
N LEU A 478 12.50 -64.11 1.15
CA LEU A 478 11.45 -64.73 1.97
C LEU A 478 10.23 -63.83 2.30
N ALA A 479 9.79 -62.98 1.36
CA ALA A 479 8.49 -62.30 1.44
C ALA A 479 8.01 -61.91 0.03
N ASN A 480 7.03 -62.62 -0.54
CA ASN A 480 6.52 -62.31 -1.88
C ASN A 480 5.07 -62.80 -2.11
N ILE A 481 4.12 -62.19 -1.39
CA ILE A 481 2.67 -62.26 -1.68
C ILE A 481 2.10 -60.86 -1.42
N ALA A 482 1.38 -60.28 -2.40
CA ALA A 482 0.66 -58.99 -2.38
C ALA A 482 1.49 -57.77 -1.87
N PHE A 483 1.84 -56.79 -2.70
CA PHE A 483 0.92 -55.92 -3.44
C PHE A 483 1.57 -55.36 -4.71
N ALA A 484 0.78 -55.17 -5.77
CA ALA A 484 1.17 -54.46 -6.98
C ALA A 484 0.12 -53.38 -7.30
N GLY A 485 0.52 -52.10 -7.38
CA GLY A 485 -0.40 -51.01 -7.70
C GLY A 485 -0.11 -49.65 -7.04
N SER A 486 1.09 -49.09 -7.24
CA SER A 486 1.40 -47.64 -7.27
C SER A 486 2.91 -47.39 -7.22
N SER A 487 3.36 -46.29 -7.80
CA SER A 487 4.70 -45.73 -7.51
C SER A 487 4.68 -45.13 -6.12
N LYS A 488 5.48 -45.68 -5.19
CA LYS A 488 5.45 -45.33 -3.77
C LYS A 488 5.58 -43.81 -3.55
N ALA A 489 4.49 -43.19 -3.10
CA ALA A 489 4.52 -41.84 -2.55
C ALA A 489 5.50 -41.78 -1.36
N LYS A 490 6.16 -40.63 -1.19
CA LYS A 490 7.17 -40.41 -0.16
C LYS A 490 6.68 -39.38 0.85
N TRP A 491 7.28 -39.41 2.03
CA TRP A 491 7.33 -38.27 2.93
C TRP A 491 8.49 -37.35 2.50
N LEU A 492 8.33 -36.04 2.72
CA LEU A 492 9.40 -35.03 2.70
C LEU A 492 9.74 -34.59 4.14
N SER A 493 8.72 -34.45 4.98
CA SER A 493 8.86 -34.34 6.43
C SER A 493 9.28 -35.67 7.06
N PRO A 494 9.70 -35.67 8.33
CA PRO A 494 9.86 -36.91 9.10
C PRO A 494 8.54 -37.72 9.16
N ILE A 495 8.63 -39.04 9.24
CA ILE A 495 7.45 -39.91 9.26
C ILE A 495 6.63 -39.67 10.53
N TYR A 496 5.33 -39.38 10.39
CA TYR A 496 4.42 -39.17 11.51
C TYR A 496 3.80 -40.50 11.99
N ASP A 497 4.49 -41.23 12.86
CA ASP A 497 4.04 -42.53 13.39
C ASP A 497 2.77 -42.45 14.29
N PHE A 498 2.25 -41.25 14.56
CA PHE A 498 1.18 -40.99 15.54
C PHE A 498 -0.20 -40.66 14.93
N VAL A 499 -0.40 -41.01 13.65
CA VAL A 499 -1.68 -40.89 12.93
C VAL A 499 -2.87 -41.37 13.77
N PHE A 500 -3.88 -40.51 13.92
CA PHE A 500 -5.11 -40.73 14.69
C PHE A 500 -4.93 -41.09 16.17
N GLN A 501 -3.75 -40.81 16.77
CA GLN A 501 -3.48 -41.07 18.21
C GLN A 501 -3.75 -39.85 19.11
N PHE A 502 -3.80 -38.65 18.56
CA PHE A 502 -4.07 -37.41 19.31
C PHE A 502 -5.49 -36.87 19.06
N PRO A 503 -6.15 -36.32 20.08
CA PRO A 503 -7.48 -35.72 19.93
C PRO A 503 -7.40 -34.40 19.14
N LEU A 504 -8.44 -34.11 18.38
CA LEU A 504 -8.65 -32.82 17.71
C LEU A 504 -8.66 -31.68 18.75
N PRO A 505 -7.75 -30.70 18.68
CA PRO A 505 -7.86 -29.48 19.47
C PRO A 505 -9.00 -28.60 18.94
N ILE A 506 -9.67 -27.89 19.84
CA ILE A 506 -10.69 -26.89 19.51
C ILE A 506 -10.14 -25.51 19.93
N PRO A 507 -9.96 -24.56 19.00
CA PRO A 507 -9.47 -23.23 19.34
C PRO A 507 -10.44 -22.52 20.32
N PRO A 508 -9.95 -21.96 21.44
CA PRO A 508 -10.79 -21.40 22.50
C PRO A 508 -11.57 -20.18 22.01
N GLU A 509 -12.79 -20.00 22.55
CA GLU A 509 -13.63 -18.85 22.21
C GLU A 509 -13.18 -17.59 22.96
N ILE A 510 -12.81 -16.54 22.22
CA ILE A 510 -12.38 -15.27 22.82
C ILE A 510 -13.58 -14.46 23.32
N GLN A 511 -13.43 -13.88 24.51
CA GLN A 511 -14.43 -13.02 25.15
C GLN A 511 -14.04 -11.56 24.99
N PRO A 512 -15.00 -10.62 24.88
CA PRO A 512 -14.68 -9.21 24.79
C PRO A 512 -14.04 -8.71 26.08
N PHE A 513 -13.02 -7.86 25.95
CA PHE A 513 -12.36 -7.18 27.06
C PHE A 513 -13.30 -6.14 27.69
N THR A 514 -14.09 -5.46 26.86
CA THR A 514 -15.19 -4.59 27.31
C THR A 514 -16.24 -4.43 26.21
N SER A 515 -17.41 -3.92 26.58
CA SER A 515 -18.50 -3.56 25.66
C SER A 515 -18.89 -2.10 25.83
N TYR A 516 -19.31 -1.49 24.73
CA TYR A 516 -19.94 -0.17 24.67
C TYR A 516 -21.31 -0.29 24.01
N THR A 517 -22.21 0.64 24.31
CA THR A 517 -23.48 0.80 23.57
C THR A 517 -23.59 2.27 23.20
N ASP A 518 -23.73 2.56 21.91
CA ASP A 518 -23.94 3.91 21.42
C ASP A 518 -25.30 4.45 21.94
N PRO A 519 -25.32 5.56 22.71
CA PRO A 519 -26.57 6.11 23.23
C PRO A 519 -27.49 6.72 22.15
N GLU A 520 -27.00 6.98 20.94
CA GLU A 520 -27.80 7.52 19.84
C GLU A 520 -28.48 6.44 18.99
N THR A 521 -27.77 5.35 18.64
CA THR A 521 -28.33 4.26 17.81
C THR A 521 -28.79 3.04 18.59
N GLY A 522 -28.27 2.82 19.80
CA GLY A 522 -28.44 1.58 20.56
C GLY A 522 -27.56 0.41 20.08
N THR A 523 -26.71 0.61 19.06
CA THR A 523 -25.77 -0.41 18.59
C THR A 523 -24.76 -0.75 19.68
N ALA A 524 -24.52 -2.04 19.89
CA ALA A 524 -23.50 -2.53 20.80
C ALA A 524 -22.18 -2.75 20.04
N ILE A 525 -21.08 -2.27 20.61
CA ILE A 525 -19.72 -2.44 20.08
C ILE A 525 -18.90 -3.20 21.13
N ASP A 526 -18.42 -4.39 20.76
CA ASP A 526 -17.58 -5.23 21.63
C ASP A 526 -16.09 -5.05 21.29
N PHE A 527 -15.27 -4.80 22.31
CA PHE A 527 -13.83 -4.58 22.17
C PHE A 527 -13.01 -5.81 22.53
N TYR A 528 -12.03 -6.15 21.69
CA TYR A 528 -11.14 -7.31 21.84
C TYR A 528 -9.68 -6.91 21.70
N GLN A 529 -8.77 -7.70 22.29
CA GLN A 529 -7.33 -7.61 22.07
C GLN A 529 -6.79 -8.94 21.51
N LEU A 530 -5.97 -8.84 20.46
CA LEU A 530 -5.19 -9.95 19.89
C LEU A 530 -3.72 -9.56 19.86
N ASN A 531 -2.87 -10.34 20.53
CA ASN A 531 -1.43 -10.15 20.54
C ASN A 531 -0.77 -11.15 19.58
N ILE A 532 -0.18 -10.66 18.49
CA ILE A 532 0.62 -11.46 17.57
C ILE A 532 1.94 -11.77 18.26
N THR A 533 2.16 -13.03 18.67
CA THR A 533 3.33 -13.36 19.49
C THR A 533 3.89 -14.76 19.22
N LYS A 534 5.16 -14.95 19.56
CA LYS A 534 5.90 -16.20 19.34
C LYS A 534 5.61 -17.23 20.43
N PHE A 535 5.44 -18.48 20.04
CA PHE A 535 5.22 -19.59 20.97
C PHE A 535 5.86 -20.89 20.46
N GLU A 536 5.94 -21.90 21.33
CA GLU A 536 6.43 -23.23 20.97
C GLU A 536 5.33 -24.29 21.20
N THR A 537 5.17 -25.21 20.25
CA THR A 537 4.25 -26.35 20.40
C THR A 537 4.92 -27.67 19.97
N GLN A 538 4.40 -28.79 20.44
CA GLN A 538 4.96 -30.13 20.20
C GLN A 538 4.16 -30.86 19.11
N ILE A 539 4.40 -30.53 17.84
CA ILE A 539 3.71 -31.16 16.69
C ILE A 539 4.11 -32.65 16.57
N TYR A 540 5.41 -32.92 16.49
CA TYR A 540 6.00 -34.26 16.47
C TYR A 540 6.36 -34.69 17.89
N PRO A 541 5.76 -35.73 18.48
CA PRO A 541 6.02 -36.15 19.87
C PRO A 541 7.44 -36.65 20.16
N ASN A 542 8.20 -36.95 19.12
CA ASN A 542 9.54 -37.56 19.15
C ASN A 542 10.67 -36.62 18.68
N LEU A 543 10.36 -35.38 18.27
CA LEU A 543 11.32 -34.39 17.78
C LEU A 543 11.36 -33.15 18.69
N GLY A 544 12.06 -32.09 18.27
CA GLY A 544 11.99 -30.79 18.91
C GLY A 544 10.59 -30.18 18.82
N LYS A 545 10.37 -29.12 19.61
CA LYS A 545 9.16 -28.30 19.46
C LYS A 545 9.27 -27.43 18.23
N THR A 546 8.16 -27.24 17.55
CA THR A 546 8.00 -26.26 16.48
C THR A 546 7.83 -24.87 17.09
N GLN A 547 8.64 -23.90 16.65
CA GLN A 547 8.38 -22.49 16.94
C GLN A 547 7.40 -21.90 15.92
N LEU A 548 6.41 -21.16 16.43
CA LEU A 548 5.28 -20.62 15.68
C LEU A 548 5.03 -19.16 16.07
N VAL A 549 4.24 -18.45 15.26
CA VAL A 549 3.71 -17.11 15.56
C VAL A 549 2.19 -17.16 15.45
N GLY A 550 1.48 -16.76 16.49
CA GLY A 550 0.03 -16.94 16.56
C GLY A 550 -0.69 -15.81 17.29
N TYR A 551 -1.95 -15.61 16.94
CA TYR A 551 -2.84 -14.68 17.65
C TYR A 551 -3.07 -15.19 19.07
N ASN A 552 -2.73 -14.36 20.06
CA ASN A 552 -2.67 -14.72 21.49
C ASN A 552 -1.77 -15.95 21.78
N GLY A 553 -0.76 -16.21 20.94
CA GLY A 553 0.23 -17.27 21.16
C GLY A 553 -0.30 -18.69 20.94
N ILE A 554 -1.30 -18.85 20.08
CA ILE A 554 -1.85 -20.15 19.64
C ILE A 554 -2.10 -20.17 18.12
N SER A 555 -2.14 -21.38 17.54
CA SER A 555 -2.46 -21.62 16.13
C SER A 555 -3.39 -22.86 16.04
N PRO A 556 -4.61 -22.75 15.45
CA PRO A 556 -5.28 -21.52 15.03
C PRO A 556 -5.44 -20.51 16.17
N GLY A 557 -5.59 -19.24 15.80
CA GLY A 557 -5.97 -18.17 16.72
C GLY A 557 -7.34 -18.43 17.38
N PRO A 558 -7.66 -17.73 18.49
CA PRO A 558 -8.94 -17.87 19.18
C PRO A 558 -10.15 -17.73 18.25
N THR A 559 -11.19 -18.51 18.51
CA THR A 559 -12.47 -18.43 17.78
C THR A 559 -13.26 -17.23 18.27
N PHE A 560 -13.67 -16.33 17.37
CA PHE A 560 -14.72 -15.37 17.68
C PHE A 560 -16.09 -16.00 17.39
N ARG A 561 -17.06 -15.85 18.30
CA ARG A 561 -18.49 -16.07 18.03
C ARG A 561 -19.23 -14.78 18.31
N ILE A 562 -19.77 -14.15 17.27
CA ILE A 562 -20.37 -12.80 17.33
C ILE A 562 -21.83 -12.87 16.92
N ILE A 563 -22.72 -12.37 17.79
CA ILE A 563 -24.13 -12.22 17.45
C ILE A 563 -24.26 -11.11 16.41
N ARG A 564 -24.86 -11.44 15.27
CA ARG A 564 -25.10 -10.56 14.14
C ARG A 564 -25.72 -9.22 14.56
N GLY A 565 -25.16 -8.12 14.07
CA GLY A 565 -25.58 -6.75 14.43
C GLY A 565 -24.95 -6.21 15.72
N ARG A 566 -24.04 -6.96 16.37
CA ARG A 566 -23.08 -6.40 17.33
C ARG A 566 -21.80 -6.07 16.59
N GLU A 567 -21.43 -4.80 16.51
CA GLU A 567 -20.17 -4.39 15.90
C GLU A 567 -18.99 -4.79 16.80
N THR A 568 -17.79 -4.88 16.23
CA THR A 568 -16.58 -5.22 17.01
C THR A 568 -15.44 -4.28 16.69
N VAL A 569 -14.67 -3.89 17.71
CA VAL A 569 -13.37 -3.24 17.55
C VAL A 569 -12.28 -4.16 18.10
N ILE A 570 -11.35 -4.58 17.24
CA ILE A 570 -10.28 -5.52 17.58
C ILE A 570 -8.95 -4.78 17.54
N ARG A 571 -8.32 -4.60 18.69
CA ARG A 571 -6.93 -4.14 18.80
C ARG A 571 -6.01 -5.31 18.53
N VAL A 572 -5.28 -5.24 17.42
CA VAL A 572 -4.23 -6.21 17.06
C VAL A 572 -2.89 -5.59 17.39
N GLU A 573 -2.17 -6.14 18.38
CA GLU A 573 -0.83 -5.69 18.80
C GLU A 573 0.24 -6.61 18.20
N ASN A 574 1.18 -6.05 17.43
CA ASN A 574 2.27 -6.80 16.82
C ASN A 574 3.47 -6.91 17.77
N GLN A 575 3.68 -8.11 18.30
CA GLN A 575 4.78 -8.47 19.20
C GLN A 575 5.75 -9.49 18.55
N GLN A 576 5.65 -9.75 17.24
CA GLN A 576 6.68 -10.46 16.46
C GLN A 576 7.73 -9.49 15.88
N ASP A 577 8.68 -10.03 15.11
CA ASP A 577 9.80 -9.33 14.48
C ASP A 577 9.62 -9.11 12.97
N ARG A 578 8.37 -9.19 12.48
CA ARG A 578 7.98 -8.94 11.08
C ARG A 578 6.68 -8.11 11.03
N PRO A 579 6.40 -7.37 9.94
CA PRO A 579 5.11 -6.72 9.73
C PRO A 579 3.94 -7.72 9.74
N SER A 580 2.73 -7.20 9.93
CA SER A 580 1.48 -7.96 9.86
C SER A 580 0.33 -7.07 9.40
N VAL A 581 -0.69 -7.65 8.77
CA VAL A 581 -1.95 -7.01 8.38
C VAL A 581 -3.06 -8.01 8.62
N VAL A 582 -4.13 -7.67 9.35
CA VAL A 582 -5.26 -8.59 9.53
C VAL A 582 -6.35 -8.33 8.50
N HIS A 583 -6.70 -9.34 7.70
CA HIS A 583 -7.93 -9.39 6.92
C HIS A 583 -9.03 -10.15 7.69
N LEU A 584 -10.28 -9.69 7.61
CA LEU A 584 -11.46 -10.44 8.06
C LEU A 584 -12.24 -10.96 6.84
N HIS A 585 -11.84 -12.14 6.38
CA HIS A 585 -12.33 -12.75 5.15
C HIS A 585 -13.81 -13.09 5.23
N GLY A 586 -14.58 -12.50 4.29
CA GLY A 586 -16.03 -12.70 4.17
C GLY A 586 -16.87 -11.65 4.91
N SER A 587 -16.23 -10.62 5.49
CA SER A 587 -16.86 -9.39 5.98
C SER A 587 -16.89 -8.31 4.89
N TYR A 588 -17.92 -7.47 4.87
CA TYR A 588 -17.97 -6.30 3.99
C TYR A 588 -17.41 -5.03 4.66
N THR A 589 -16.15 -5.10 5.10
CA THR A 589 -15.49 -4.03 5.90
C THR A 589 -15.25 -2.76 5.07
N ARG A 590 -15.03 -1.60 5.71
CA ARG A 590 -14.47 -0.41 5.00
C ARG A 590 -12.98 -0.67 4.69
N PRO A 591 -12.42 -0.18 3.56
CA PRO A 591 -11.02 -0.41 3.17
C PRO A 591 -9.99 -0.22 4.28
N VAL A 592 -10.14 0.86 5.07
CA VAL A 592 -9.28 1.24 6.21
C VAL A 592 -9.22 0.20 7.34
N TRP A 593 -10.14 -0.75 7.40
CA TRP A 593 -10.12 -1.89 8.33
C TRP A 593 -10.30 -3.23 7.61
N ASP A 594 -10.27 -3.26 6.27
CA ASP A 594 -10.49 -4.51 5.53
C ASP A 594 -9.23 -5.40 5.53
N GLY A 595 -8.05 -4.83 5.72
CA GLY A 595 -6.78 -5.57 5.69
C GLY A 595 -6.07 -5.47 4.33
N TRP A 596 -6.02 -4.26 3.77
CA TRP A 596 -5.20 -3.95 2.59
C TRP A 596 -3.73 -4.26 2.83
N ALA A 597 -3.07 -4.94 1.90
CA ALA A 597 -1.79 -5.61 2.17
C ALA A 597 -0.61 -4.69 2.53
N GLU A 598 -0.69 -3.40 2.19
CA GLU A 598 0.32 -2.37 2.52
C GLU A 598 -0.03 -1.59 3.82
N ASP A 599 -1.16 -1.89 4.46
CA ASP A 599 -1.59 -1.26 5.71
C ASP A 599 -0.94 -1.92 6.94
N LEU A 600 0.39 -1.94 6.92
CA LEU A 600 1.24 -2.68 7.84
C LEU A 600 1.11 -2.22 9.30
N ILE A 601 0.98 -3.18 10.21
CA ILE A 601 1.26 -3.07 11.63
C ILE A 601 2.72 -3.47 11.84
N GLN A 602 3.61 -2.51 12.13
CA GLN A 602 5.03 -2.80 12.37
C GLN A 602 5.26 -3.47 13.73
N PRO A 603 6.38 -4.20 13.94
CA PRO A 603 6.80 -4.68 15.26
C PRO A 603 6.77 -3.58 16.33
N GLY A 604 6.05 -3.81 17.42
CA GLY A 604 5.85 -2.82 18.50
C GLY A 604 4.70 -1.83 18.27
N GLN A 605 3.91 -1.99 17.21
CA GLN A 605 2.70 -1.21 16.94
C GLN A 605 1.42 -2.02 17.17
N PHE A 606 0.29 -1.32 17.24
CA PHE A 606 -1.04 -1.89 17.21
C PHE A 606 -1.91 -1.20 16.17
N LYS A 607 -2.97 -1.89 15.72
CA LYS A 607 -4.06 -1.27 14.95
C LYS A 607 -5.41 -1.69 15.52
N ASP A 608 -6.34 -0.75 15.56
CA ASP A 608 -7.74 -0.98 15.90
C ASP A 608 -8.55 -1.21 14.62
N TYR A 609 -9.07 -2.42 14.43
CA TYR A 609 -9.93 -2.79 13.31
C TYR A 609 -11.41 -2.75 13.72
N TYR A 610 -12.27 -2.06 12.98
CA TYR A 610 -13.70 -1.91 13.28
C TYR A 610 -14.55 -2.68 12.26
N PHE A 611 -15.30 -3.68 12.72
CA PHE A 611 -16.07 -4.61 11.86
C PHE A 611 -17.59 -4.50 12.08
N PRO A 612 -18.40 -4.62 11.01
CA PRO A 612 -19.85 -4.37 11.04
C PRO A 612 -20.69 -5.55 11.56
N ASN A 613 -20.27 -6.79 11.26
CA ASN A 613 -20.95 -8.04 11.65
C ASN A 613 -22.46 -8.10 11.30
N THR A 614 -22.90 -7.37 10.27
CA THR A 614 -24.30 -7.29 9.80
C THR A 614 -24.58 -8.17 8.57
N ASN A 615 -23.54 -8.77 7.97
CA ASN A 615 -23.62 -9.86 6.98
C ASN A 615 -24.55 -10.99 7.46
N THR A 616 -25.01 -11.85 6.54
CA THR A 616 -25.70 -13.10 6.89
C THR A 616 -24.84 -13.98 7.79
N ALA A 617 -25.49 -14.75 8.69
CA ALA A 617 -24.79 -15.70 9.56
C ALA A 617 -23.96 -16.69 8.74
N ARG A 618 -22.64 -16.71 9.01
CA ARG A 618 -21.62 -17.38 8.19
C ARG A 618 -20.36 -17.68 9.00
N THR A 619 -19.55 -18.59 8.47
CA THR A 619 -18.17 -18.79 8.93
C THR A 619 -17.24 -17.87 8.16
N MET A 620 -16.89 -16.72 8.76
CA MET A 620 -15.74 -15.91 8.35
C MET A 620 -14.47 -16.50 8.99
N TRP A 621 -13.31 -15.99 8.59
CA TRP A 621 -12.04 -16.28 9.23
C TRP A 621 -11.14 -15.04 9.15
N TYR A 622 -10.18 -14.95 10.06
CA TYR A 622 -9.23 -13.84 10.09
C TYR A 622 -7.81 -14.37 9.95
N HIS A 623 -6.98 -13.70 9.15
CA HIS A 623 -5.62 -14.14 8.85
C HIS A 623 -4.71 -12.96 8.55
N ASP A 624 -3.41 -13.22 8.54
CA ASP A 624 -2.45 -12.25 8.02
C ASP A 624 -2.61 -12.05 6.50
N HIS A 625 -2.36 -10.84 6.03
CA HIS A 625 -2.44 -10.40 4.63
C HIS A 625 -1.32 -9.38 4.31
N ALA A 626 -0.15 -9.50 4.95
CA ALA A 626 0.92 -8.51 4.79
C ALA A 626 1.71 -8.73 3.48
N VAL A 627 1.80 -7.69 2.66
CA VAL A 627 2.35 -7.74 1.28
C VAL A 627 3.72 -8.45 1.19
N MET A 628 3.82 -9.41 0.26
CA MET A 628 4.98 -10.29 0.00
C MET A 628 5.36 -11.27 1.13
N ILE A 629 4.62 -11.30 2.25
CA ILE A 629 4.88 -12.20 3.38
C ILE A 629 3.62 -12.90 3.91
N THR A 630 2.47 -12.84 3.21
CA THR A 630 1.22 -13.47 3.63
C THR A 630 1.43 -14.97 3.88
N ALA A 631 2.03 -15.68 2.92
CA ALA A 631 2.32 -17.11 3.04
C ALA A 631 3.22 -17.39 4.25
N THR A 632 4.24 -16.56 4.47
CA THR A 632 5.18 -16.69 5.58
C THR A 632 4.52 -16.49 6.95
N ASN A 633 3.64 -15.50 7.09
CA ASN A 633 2.93 -15.22 8.34
C ASN A 633 1.80 -16.23 8.61
N VAL A 634 1.00 -16.61 7.60
CA VAL A 634 -0.06 -17.63 7.74
C VAL A 634 0.54 -19.01 8.06
N MET A 635 1.61 -19.42 7.37
CA MET A 635 2.33 -20.68 7.67
C MET A 635 2.81 -20.74 9.12
N SER A 636 3.29 -19.61 9.65
CA SER A 636 3.74 -19.45 11.03
C SER A 636 2.63 -19.66 12.07
N GLY A 637 1.36 -19.51 11.69
CA GLY A 637 0.19 -19.70 12.58
C GLY A 637 -0.78 -18.51 12.66
N LEU A 638 -0.62 -17.46 11.86
CA LEU A 638 -1.47 -16.26 11.90
C LEU A 638 -2.77 -16.42 11.10
N SER A 639 -3.64 -17.31 11.57
CA SER A 639 -5.03 -17.44 11.09
C SER A 639 -5.96 -18.06 12.15
N GLY A 640 -7.25 -17.72 12.14
CA GLY A 640 -8.25 -18.18 13.11
C GLY A 640 -9.71 -17.97 12.67
N PHE A 641 -10.67 -18.56 13.41
CA PHE A 641 -12.09 -18.56 13.04
C PHE A 641 -12.86 -17.32 13.54
N TYR A 642 -13.79 -16.83 12.71
CA TYR A 642 -14.70 -15.74 13.07
C TYR A 642 -16.14 -16.07 12.65
N ILE A 643 -16.96 -16.54 13.59
CA ILE A 643 -18.29 -17.05 13.31
C ILE A 643 -19.32 -15.95 13.63
N VAL A 644 -20.08 -15.52 12.61
CA VAL A 644 -21.23 -14.62 12.80
C VAL A 644 -22.49 -15.46 12.92
N GLU A 645 -23.19 -15.32 14.04
CA GLU A 645 -24.38 -16.11 14.38
C GLU A 645 -25.64 -15.23 14.40
N ASP A 646 -26.72 -15.70 13.79
CA ASP A 646 -28.05 -15.09 13.89
C ASP A 646 -28.94 -16.04 14.72
N PRO A 647 -29.19 -15.74 16.01
CA PRO A 647 -29.96 -16.62 16.89
C PRO A 647 -31.38 -16.91 16.41
N SER A 648 -31.95 -16.08 15.52
CA SER A 648 -33.27 -16.31 14.95
C SER A 648 -33.24 -17.34 13.82
N GLU A 649 -32.25 -17.27 12.94
CA GLU A 649 -31.99 -18.29 11.90
C GLU A 649 -31.56 -19.62 12.54
N GLU A 650 -30.65 -19.59 13.50
CA GLU A 650 -30.15 -20.77 14.20
C GLU A 650 -31.26 -21.53 14.95
N ALA A 651 -32.17 -20.81 15.62
CA ALA A 651 -33.35 -21.42 16.22
C ALA A 651 -34.33 -21.99 15.17
N ARG A 652 -34.61 -21.23 14.10
CA ARG A 652 -35.52 -21.64 13.00
C ARG A 652 -35.02 -22.88 12.28
N LEU A 653 -33.70 -22.99 12.06
CA LEU A 653 -33.08 -24.09 11.34
C LEU A 653 -32.85 -25.32 12.22
N SER A 654 -32.67 -25.14 13.54
CA SER A 654 -32.50 -26.23 14.52
C SER A 654 -31.37 -27.22 14.16
N LEU A 655 -30.33 -26.73 13.48
CA LEU A 655 -29.12 -27.47 13.13
C LEU A 655 -28.25 -27.71 14.37
N PRO A 656 -27.37 -28.74 14.39
CA PRO A 656 -26.48 -29.00 15.52
C PRO A 656 -25.71 -27.75 15.96
N GLN A 657 -25.65 -27.52 17.28
CA GLN A 657 -25.16 -26.31 17.95
C GLN A 657 -24.37 -26.68 19.21
N GLY A 658 -23.64 -25.71 19.77
CA GLY A 658 -22.79 -25.91 20.97
C GLY A 658 -21.70 -26.95 20.72
N LYS A 659 -21.55 -27.94 21.62
CA LYS A 659 -20.57 -29.04 21.46
C LYS A 659 -20.82 -29.99 20.26
N TYR A 660 -21.84 -29.72 19.45
CA TYR A 660 -22.13 -30.41 18.20
C TYR A 660 -21.92 -29.52 16.97
N ASP A 661 -21.41 -28.30 17.14
CA ASP A 661 -21.02 -27.35 16.07
C ASP A 661 -19.52 -27.04 16.18
N ILE A 662 -18.73 -27.69 15.33
CA ILE A 662 -17.28 -27.82 15.50
C ILE A 662 -16.54 -27.16 14.31
N PRO A 663 -15.67 -26.16 14.54
CA PRO A 663 -14.78 -25.63 13.50
C PRO A 663 -13.65 -26.62 13.20
N LEU A 664 -13.42 -26.88 11.91
CA LEU A 664 -12.35 -27.73 11.38
C LEU A 664 -11.53 -26.93 10.36
N GLY A 665 -10.47 -26.28 10.83
CA GLY A 665 -9.48 -25.60 10.00
C GLY A 665 -8.49 -26.62 9.47
N LEU A 666 -8.53 -26.90 8.17
CA LEU A 666 -7.61 -27.81 7.48
C LEU A 666 -6.36 -27.03 7.09
N SER A 667 -5.17 -27.60 7.26
CA SER A 667 -3.98 -27.06 6.58
C SER A 667 -3.01 -28.16 6.19
N ALA A 668 -2.21 -27.92 5.15
CA ALA A 668 -1.09 -28.77 4.76
C ALA A 668 0.24 -28.04 4.99
N LYS A 669 1.17 -28.69 5.68
CA LYS A 669 2.47 -28.13 6.09
C LYS A 669 3.63 -29.09 5.78
N GLN A 670 4.86 -28.63 5.99
CA GLN A 670 6.07 -29.43 5.86
C GLN A 670 7.07 -29.06 6.98
N TYR A 671 7.76 -30.07 7.50
CA TYR A 671 8.62 -30.00 8.69
C TYR A 671 10.05 -30.49 8.41
N GLY A 672 11.01 -29.93 9.14
CA GLY A 672 12.40 -30.38 9.15
C GLY A 672 12.64 -31.59 10.05
N GLU A 673 13.80 -32.23 9.90
CA GLU A 673 14.27 -33.40 10.69
C GLU A 673 14.37 -33.12 12.21
N ASP A 674 14.33 -31.86 12.63
CA ASP A 674 14.33 -31.42 14.03
C ASP A 674 12.93 -31.06 14.58
N GLY A 675 11.90 -31.04 13.73
CA GLY A 675 10.54 -30.59 14.09
C GLY A 675 10.26 -29.09 13.84
N SER A 676 11.19 -28.35 13.23
CA SER A 676 10.96 -26.98 12.75
C SER A 676 10.01 -26.95 11.53
N LEU A 677 9.40 -25.80 11.24
CA LEU A 677 8.70 -25.58 9.96
C LEU A 677 9.71 -25.35 8.82
N VAL A 678 9.41 -25.88 7.63
CA VAL A 678 10.13 -25.50 6.41
C VAL A 678 9.79 -24.05 6.04
N SER A 679 10.81 -23.25 5.72
CA SER A 679 10.66 -21.86 5.30
C SER A 679 10.15 -21.75 3.86
N VAL A 680 9.19 -20.84 3.65
CA VAL A 680 8.58 -20.56 2.33
C VAL A 680 9.12 -19.29 1.66
N VAL A 681 10.08 -18.60 2.27
CA VAL A 681 10.59 -17.28 1.82
C VAL A 681 11.26 -17.30 0.42
N ASN A 682 11.57 -18.49 -0.13
CA ASN A 682 12.09 -18.65 -1.49
C ASN A 682 11.28 -19.67 -2.31
N GLU A 683 10.05 -20.00 -1.88
CA GLU A 683 9.14 -20.85 -2.64
C GLU A 683 8.36 -19.98 -3.62
N LEU A 684 8.46 -20.28 -4.91
CA LEU A 684 7.88 -19.46 -5.99
C LEU A 684 6.76 -20.18 -6.75
N ASP A 685 6.63 -21.50 -6.63
CA ASP A 685 5.60 -22.27 -7.31
C ASP A 685 4.43 -22.58 -6.36
N SER A 686 4.62 -23.44 -5.35
CA SER A 686 3.57 -23.85 -4.39
C SER A 686 4.07 -24.80 -3.31
N LEU A 687 3.85 -24.47 -2.03
CA LEU A 687 4.05 -25.43 -0.93
C LEU A 687 2.75 -26.21 -0.65
N TYR A 688 2.56 -27.32 -1.35
CA TYR A 688 1.42 -28.20 -1.14
C TYR A 688 1.40 -28.91 0.24
N GLY A 689 2.56 -29.05 0.90
CA GLY A 689 2.72 -29.73 2.19
C GLY A 689 2.48 -31.24 2.16
N ASP A 690 3.19 -32.00 2.99
CA ASP A 690 3.01 -33.46 3.13
C ASP A 690 2.41 -33.89 4.48
N VAL A 691 2.35 -32.96 5.45
CA VAL A 691 1.68 -33.16 6.75
C VAL A 691 0.31 -32.46 6.73
N ILE A 692 -0.77 -33.24 6.84
CA ILE A 692 -2.14 -32.70 6.91
C ILE A 692 -2.54 -32.52 8.38
N GLU A 693 -2.91 -31.29 8.73
CA GLU A 693 -3.36 -30.90 10.06
C GLU A 693 -4.84 -30.53 10.07
N VAL A 694 -5.51 -30.78 11.20
CA VAL A 694 -6.81 -30.16 11.51
C VAL A 694 -6.71 -29.43 12.83
N ASN A 695 -7.04 -28.14 12.83
CA ASN A 695 -6.85 -27.22 13.96
C ASN A 695 -5.40 -27.22 14.51
N GLY A 696 -4.39 -27.40 13.65
CA GLY A 696 -2.96 -27.37 14.05
C GLY A 696 -2.44 -28.67 14.71
N GLN A 697 -3.18 -29.78 14.59
CA GLN A 697 -2.73 -31.12 14.98
C GLN A 697 -2.67 -32.00 13.72
N PRO A 698 -1.53 -32.64 13.41
CA PRO A 698 -1.46 -33.65 12.34
C PRO A 698 -2.39 -34.83 12.58
N TRP A 699 -3.17 -35.20 11.56
CA TRP A 699 -4.09 -36.35 11.52
C TRP A 699 -4.78 -36.72 12.85
N PRO A 700 -5.64 -35.85 13.41
CA PRO A 700 -6.27 -36.07 14.71
C PRO A 700 -7.41 -37.10 14.66
N TYR A 701 -7.85 -37.53 15.84
CA TYR A 701 -9.16 -38.14 16.02
C TYR A 701 -10.14 -37.22 16.78
N LEU A 702 -11.43 -37.31 16.50
CA LEU A 702 -12.50 -36.71 17.29
C LEU A 702 -13.44 -37.80 17.79
N ALA A 703 -13.65 -37.88 19.10
CA ALA A 703 -14.68 -38.74 19.68
C ALA A 703 -16.06 -38.08 19.47
N VAL A 704 -16.98 -38.76 18.80
CA VAL A 704 -18.31 -38.25 18.47
C VAL A 704 -19.42 -39.12 19.04
N GLU A 705 -20.52 -38.51 19.47
CA GLU A 705 -21.75 -39.23 19.82
C GLU A 705 -22.45 -39.73 18.54
N PRO A 706 -23.17 -40.87 18.56
CA PRO A 706 -23.88 -41.40 17.40
C PRO A 706 -25.16 -40.59 17.10
N ARG A 707 -24.97 -39.35 16.64
CA ARG A 707 -26.00 -38.37 16.28
C ARG A 707 -25.46 -37.40 15.21
N LYS A 708 -26.23 -36.35 14.88
CA LYS A 708 -25.77 -35.28 13.98
C LYS A 708 -24.84 -34.28 14.65
N TYR A 709 -23.80 -33.94 13.90
CA TYR A 709 -22.85 -32.85 14.13
C TYR A 709 -22.83 -31.92 12.92
N ARG A 710 -22.56 -30.65 13.17
CA ARG A 710 -22.22 -29.62 12.19
C ARG A 710 -20.70 -29.41 12.24
N PHE A 711 -20.06 -29.45 11.08
CA PHE A 711 -18.64 -29.14 10.94
C PHE A 711 -18.49 -27.93 10.04
N ARG A 712 -17.79 -26.89 10.53
CA ARG A 712 -17.47 -25.68 9.77
C ARG A 712 -16.07 -25.86 9.19
N LEU A 713 -16.01 -26.31 7.94
CA LEU A 713 -14.76 -26.55 7.23
C LEU A 713 -14.21 -25.22 6.73
N LEU A 714 -12.90 -25.03 6.87
CA LEU A 714 -12.12 -23.92 6.34
C LEU A 714 -10.80 -24.48 5.81
N ASP A 715 -10.39 -24.09 4.61
CA ASP A 715 -9.06 -24.40 4.10
C ASP A 715 -8.08 -23.27 4.44
N MET A 716 -7.12 -23.56 5.32
CA MET A 716 -6.07 -22.67 5.82
C MET A 716 -4.70 -23.03 5.22
N SER A 717 -4.67 -23.85 4.16
CA SER A 717 -3.44 -24.26 3.47
C SER A 717 -2.84 -23.11 2.66
N LEU A 718 -1.51 -23.12 2.46
CA LEU A 718 -0.87 -22.16 1.56
C LEU A 718 -1.25 -22.43 0.10
N SER A 719 -1.13 -23.69 -0.34
CA SER A 719 -1.22 -24.05 -1.76
C SER A 719 -2.05 -25.31 -2.06
N ARG A 720 -2.55 -26.03 -1.04
CA ARG A 720 -3.27 -27.31 -1.24
C ARG A 720 -4.78 -27.11 -1.34
N THR A 721 -5.37 -27.69 -2.38
CA THR A 721 -6.80 -28.00 -2.51
C THR A 721 -7.11 -29.39 -1.94
N PHE A 722 -8.29 -29.53 -1.31
CA PHE A 722 -8.84 -30.83 -0.92
C PHE A 722 -10.03 -31.23 -1.79
N THR A 723 -10.23 -32.54 -1.96
CA THR A 723 -11.53 -33.13 -2.32
C THR A 723 -11.90 -34.17 -1.28
N LEU A 724 -12.79 -33.77 -0.38
CA LEU A 724 -13.05 -34.42 0.89
C LEU A 724 -14.19 -35.44 0.79
N SER A 725 -13.95 -36.62 1.35
CA SER A 725 -14.97 -37.65 1.55
C SER A 725 -14.89 -38.20 2.97
N ILE A 726 -15.99 -38.75 3.50
CA ILE A 726 -16.00 -39.40 4.81
C ILE A 726 -16.29 -40.89 4.59
N HIS A 727 -15.43 -41.76 5.09
CA HIS A 727 -15.40 -43.17 4.79
C HIS A 727 -15.68 -44.05 6.01
N SER A 728 -16.58 -45.02 5.89
CA SER A 728 -16.77 -46.11 6.87
C SER A 728 -16.16 -47.42 6.35
N SER A 729 -15.38 -48.12 7.18
CA SER A 729 -14.92 -49.48 6.88
C SER A 729 -15.93 -50.50 7.40
N THR A 730 -16.78 -51.03 6.52
CA THR A 730 -17.81 -52.01 6.89
C THR A 730 -17.54 -53.33 6.18
N ASN A 731 -17.42 -54.44 6.93
CA ASN A 731 -17.04 -55.77 6.41
C ASN A 731 -15.73 -55.79 5.59
N GLY A 732 -14.80 -54.87 5.87
CA GLY A 732 -13.56 -54.71 5.11
C GLY A 732 -13.72 -54.01 3.75
N GLN A 733 -14.91 -53.48 3.44
CA GLN A 733 -15.11 -52.56 2.32
C GLN A 733 -15.01 -51.12 2.81
N ASP A 734 -14.11 -50.36 2.21
CA ASP A 734 -13.95 -48.93 2.40
C ASP A 734 -14.99 -48.19 1.56
N LYS A 735 -15.86 -47.39 2.18
CA LYS A 735 -17.01 -46.78 1.50
C LYS A 735 -17.28 -45.34 1.96
N ALA A 736 -17.32 -44.42 1.01
CA ALA A 736 -17.81 -43.06 1.21
C ALA A 736 -19.29 -43.04 1.68
N ILE A 737 -19.55 -42.33 2.77
CA ILE A 737 -20.88 -42.05 3.32
C ILE A 737 -21.41 -40.73 2.74
N SER A 738 -22.71 -40.47 2.87
CA SER A 738 -23.29 -39.19 2.48
C SER A 738 -23.43 -38.24 3.68
N PHE A 739 -23.18 -36.95 3.42
CA PHE A 739 -23.35 -35.83 4.33
C PHE A 739 -24.12 -34.71 3.61
N LEU A 740 -24.69 -33.76 4.36
CA LEU A 740 -25.38 -32.60 3.79
C LEU A 740 -24.46 -31.38 3.83
N VAL A 741 -24.29 -30.65 2.73
CA VAL A 741 -23.76 -29.28 2.73
C VAL A 741 -24.92 -28.33 3.03
N VAL A 742 -24.72 -27.37 3.94
CA VAL A 742 -25.78 -26.43 4.41
C VAL A 742 -25.38 -24.95 4.35
N ALA A 743 -24.09 -24.64 4.36
CA ALA A 743 -23.61 -23.27 4.18
C ALA A 743 -22.30 -23.25 3.36
N SER A 744 -22.04 -22.12 2.73
CA SER A 744 -20.84 -21.77 1.97
C SER A 744 -20.17 -20.53 2.60
N ASP A 745 -19.14 -19.98 1.96
CA ASP A 745 -18.43 -18.76 2.37
C ASP A 745 -19.36 -17.65 2.91
N SER A 746 -20.43 -17.34 2.17
CA SER A 746 -21.40 -16.28 2.47
C SER A 746 -22.51 -16.69 3.46
N GLY A 747 -22.42 -17.88 4.07
CA GLY A 747 -23.39 -18.40 5.03
C GLY A 747 -24.37 -19.40 4.44
N PHE A 748 -25.54 -19.52 5.06
CA PHE A 748 -26.54 -20.53 4.70
C PHE A 748 -26.92 -20.49 3.22
N MET A 749 -26.96 -21.67 2.61
CA MET A 749 -27.40 -21.88 1.24
C MET A 749 -28.92 -21.69 1.09
N ALA A 750 -29.45 -21.69 -0.14
CA ALA A 750 -30.89 -21.73 -0.37
C ALA A 750 -31.52 -23.06 0.09
N THR A 751 -30.81 -24.17 -0.14
CA THR A 751 -31.26 -25.55 0.13
C THR A 751 -30.10 -26.43 0.54
N SER A 752 -30.31 -27.38 1.46
CA SER A 752 -29.29 -28.38 1.83
C SER A 752 -28.98 -29.33 0.66
N VAL A 753 -27.71 -29.63 0.40
CA VAL A 753 -27.29 -30.52 -0.69
C VAL A 753 -26.66 -31.80 -0.15
N ALA A 754 -27.26 -32.95 -0.42
CA ALA A 754 -26.67 -34.25 -0.09
C ALA A 754 -25.56 -34.60 -1.08
N THR A 755 -24.35 -34.87 -0.57
CA THR A 755 -23.20 -35.35 -1.35
C THR A 755 -22.46 -36.43 -0.57
N ASN A 756 -21.44 -37.04 -1.19
CA ASN A 756 -20.45 -37.91 -0.56
C ASN A 756 -18.99 -37.46 -0.83
N THR A 757 -18.81 -36.41 -1.65
CA THR A 757 -17.54 -35.75 -1.95
C THR A 757 -17.73 -34.23 -2.02
N LEU A 758 -16.72 -33.46 -1.59
CA LEU A 758 -16.73 -32.00 -1.53
C LEU A 758 -15.34 -31.46 -1.87
N THR A 759 -15.20 -30.80 -3.02
CA THR A 759 -13.97 -30.06 -3.38
C THR A 759 -13.99 -28.70 -2.70
N MET A 760 -12.90 -28.36 -2.03
CA MET A 760 -12.66 -27.04 -1.47
C MET A 760 -11.17 -26.70 -1.55
N ALA A 761 -10.86 -25.45 -1.91
CA ALA A 761 -9.51 -24.91 -1.95
C ALA A 761 -9.31 -23.82 -0.89
N MET A 762 -8.07 -23.36 -0.76
CA MET A 762 -7.61 -22.29 0.13
C MET A 762 -8.63 -21.15 0.25
N ALA A 763 -8.98 -20.82 1.50
CA ALA A 763 -9.97 -19.82 1.92
C ALA A 763 -11.46 -20.08 1.59
N GLU A 764 -11.83 -21.17 0.91
CA GLU A 764 -13.23 -21.59 0.84
C GLU A 764 -13.73 -22.10 2.19
N ARG A 765 -14.99 -21.80 2.53
CA ARG A 765 -15.67 -22.35 3.72
C ARG A 765 -16.92 -23.13 3.32
N TRP A 766 -17.10 -24.27 3.96
CA TRP A 766 -18.28 -25.11 3.77
C TRP A 766 -18.73 -25.68 5.11
N GLU A 767 -20.02 -25.54 5.43
CA GLU A 767 -20.58 -26.16 6.63
C GLU A 767 -21.34 -27.43 6.24
N ILE A 768 -20.96 -28.55 6.86
CA ILE A 768 -21.54 -29.87 6.59
C ILE A 768 -22.22 -30.47 7.82
N ILE A 769 -23.33 -31.18 7.60
CA ILE A 769 -24.00 -32.01 8.60
C ILE A 769 -23.70 -33.48 8.33
N VAL A 770 -23.08 -34.14 9.31
CA VAL A 770 -22.75 -35.57 9.28
C VAL A 770 -23.59 -36.28 10.34
N ASP A 771 -24.31 -37.33 9.96
CA ASP A 771 -25.08 -38.17 10.90
C ASP A 771 -24.30 -39.44 11.25
N PHE A 772 -23.79 -39.49 12.49
CA PHE A 772 -23.05 -40.64 13.00
C PHE A 772 -23.97 -41.73 13.61
N ALA A 773 -25.28 -41.53 13.69
CA ALA A 773 -26.21 -42.51 14.26
C ALA A 773 -26.20 -43.90 13.57
N PRO A 774 -26.01 -44.03 12.23
CA PRO A 774 -25.87 -45.34 11.58
C PRO A 774 -24.56 -46.07 11.91
N PHE A 775 -23.60 -45.41 12.56
CA PHE A 775 -22.20 -45.82 12.67
C PHE A 775 -21.73 -46.10 14.10
N ILE A 776 -22.67 -46.36 15.03
CA ILE A 776 -22.40 -46.71 16.44
C ILE A 776 -21.23 -47.70 16.57
N GLY A 777 -20.21 -47.32 17.34
CA GLY A 777 -19.04 -48.16 17.63
C GLY A 777 -18.04 -48.34 16.47
N GLN A 778 -18.18 -47.60 15.37
CA GLN A 778 -17.25 -47.62 14.23
C GLN A 778 -16.34 -46.38 14.23
N ASN A 779 -15.16 -46.53 13.62
CA ASN A 779 -14.31 -45.38 13.29
C ASN A 779 -14.53 -45.03 11.81
N LEU A 780 -14.85 -43.77 11.53
CA LEU A 780 -15.00 -43.22 10.19
C LEU A 780 -13.81 -42.30 9.89
N THR A 781 -13.27 -42.32 8.68
CA THR A 781 -12.10 -41.52 8.32
C THR A 781 -12.50 -40.44 7.32
N MET A 782 -12.22 -39.17 7.61
CA MET A 782 -12.21 -38.12 6.60
C MET A 782 -10.95 -38.31 5.74
N LYS A 783 -11.17 -38.48 4.44
CA LYS A 783 -10.15 -38.67 3.41
C LYS A 783 -10.13 -37.48 2.46
N ASN A 784 -8.98 -37.34 1.82
CA ASN A 784 -8.78 -36.51 0.65
C ASN A 784 -8.60 -37.42 -0.57
N GLU A 785 -9.18 -37.06 -1.71
CA GLU A 785 -8.90 -37.75 -2.97
C GLU A 785 -7.44 -37.48 -3.42
N ARG A 786 -6.92 -38.33 -4.31
CA ARG A 786 -5.59 -38.19 -4.92
C ARG A 786 -5.73 -37.64 -6.33
N GLU A 787 -4.65 -37.06 -6.86
CA GLU A 787 -4.63 -36.37 -8.17
C GLU A 787 -5.62 -35.18 -8.24
N VAL A 788 -5.81 -34.48 -7.12
CA VAL A 788 -6.63 -33.26 -7.03
C VAL A 788 -5.93 -32.13 -7.80
N PHE A 789 -6.53 -31.74 -8.93
CA PHE A 789 -6.01 -30.74 -9.88
C PHE A 789 -4.56 -30.99 -10.35
N ALA A 790 -3.58 -30.34 -9.72
CA ALA A 790 -2.15 -30.46 -10.02
C ALA A 790 -1.32 -30.60 -8.74
N ASP A 791 -1.98 -30.76 -7.60
CA ASP A 791 -1.40 -30.74 -6.28
C ASP A 791 -0.49 -31.95 -6.07
N THR A 792 0.70 -31.73 -5.51
CA THR A 792 1.64 -32.85 -5.31
C THR A 792 1.13 -33.78 -4.22
N ASP A 793 1.08 -35.07 -4.55
CA ASP A 793 0.60 -36.14 -3.69
C ASP A 793 1.76 -36.81 -2.93
N TYR A 794 1.63 -36.88 -1.60
CA TYR A 794 2.65 -37.45 -0.72
C TYR A 794 2.14 -38.69 0.01
N ALA A 795 2.98 -39.29 0.86
CA ALA A 795 2.51 -40.32 1.76
C ALA A 795 1.43 -39.75 2.71
N PHE A 796 0.32 -40.48 2.87
CA PHE A 796 -0.77 -40.15 3.81
C PHE A 796 -1.56 -38.84 3.60
N THR A 797 -1.28 -38.05 2.54
CA THR A 797 -2.09 -36.87 2.14
C THR A 797 -3.49 -37.20 1.60
N ASP A 798 -3.83 -38.49 1.48
CA ASP A 798 -5.18 -39.01 1.24
C ASP A 798 -6.02 -39.15 2.52
N HIS A 799 -5.48 -38.75 3.67
CA HIS A 799 -6.13 -38.82 4.98
C HIS A 799 -6.11 -37.44 5.65
N VAL A 800 -7.18 -37.12 6.40
CA VAL A 800 -7.35 -35.82 7.07
C VAL A 800 -7.55 -36.00 8.57
N MET A 801 -8.61 -36.69 9.00
CA MET A 801 -8.87 -36.97 10.42
C MET A 801 -9.76 -38.21 10.61
N GLN A 802 -9.90 -38.71 11.84
CA GLN A 802 -10.78 -39.83 12.18
C GLN A 802 -11.88 -39.44 13.16
N PHE A 803 -13.11 -39.93 12.94
CA PHE A 803 -14.25 -39.79 13.83
C PHE A 803 -14.49 -41.13 14.54
N ASN A 804 -14.32 -41.16 15.86
CA ASN A 804 -14.49 -42.35 16.69
C ASN A 804 -15.91 -42.33 17.27
N VAL A 805 -16.82 -43.11 16.69
CA VAL A 805 -18.25 -43.04 17.02
C VAL A 805 -18.56 -43.84 18.29
N GLY A 806 -19.02 -43.14 19.32
CA GLY A 806 -19.40 -43.71 20.61
C GLY A 806 -20.71 -44.52 20.58
N ASN A 807 -21.13 -44.97 21.76
CA ASN A 807 -22.29 -45.83 21.96
C ASN A 807 -23.48 -45.14 22.65
N VAL A 808 -23.36 -43.85 23.00
CA VAL A 808 -24.34 -43.11 23.81
C VAL A 808 -24.55 -41.71 23.25
N VAL A 809 -25.81 -41.32 23.10
CA VAL A 809 -26.24 -39.94 22.83
C VAL A 809 -26.61 -39.30 24.17
N SER A 810 -25.98 -38.17 24.52
CA SER A 810 -26.17 -37.47 25.78
C SER A 810 -27.28 -36.41 25.74
N SER A 811 -27.58 -35.87 24.56
CA SER A 811 -28.70 -34.97 24.30
C SER A 811 -29.23 -35.19 22.87
N ASN A 812 -30.54 -35.01 22.67
CA ASN A 812 -31.19 -35.02 21.36
C ASN A 812 -31.52 -33.61 20.83
N ASP A 813 -31.09 -32.56 21.53
CA ASP A 813 -31.28 -31.18 21.12
C ASP A 813 -30.60 -30.97 19.76
N ASN A 814 -31.32 -30.33 18.84
CA ASN A 814 -30.88 -30.05 17.47
C ASN A 814 -30.38 -31.31 16.71
N ASN A 815 -30.99 -32.49 16.97
CA ASN A 815 -30.69 -33.76 16.28
C ASN A 815 -31.77 -34.15 15.25
N GLY A 816 -32.65 -33.22 14.88
CA GLY A 816 -33.66 -33.41 13.83
C GLY A 816 -33.05 -33.48 12.42
N PRO A 817 -33.84 -33.84 11.39
CA PRO A 817 -33.42 -33.67 10.00
C PRO A 817 -33.22 -32.19 9.66
N ALA A 818 -32.23 -31.86 8.84
CA ALA A 818 -32.02 -30.49 8.37
C ALA A 818 -33.21 -30.04 7.49
N PRO A 819 -33.63 -28.76 7.57
CA PRO A 819 -34.66 -28.21 6.68
C PRO A 819 -34.25 -28.26 5.20
N SER A 820 -35.20 -28.55 4.31
CA SER A 820 -34.96 -28.58 2.86
C SER A 820 -34.76 -27.19 2.26
N SER A 821 -35.48 -26.19 2.80
CA SER A 821 -35.25 -24.76 2.55
C SER A 821 -34.46 -24.20 3.71
N LEU A 822 -33.26 -23.68 3.45
CA LEU A 822 -32.37 -23.15 4.48
C LEU A 822 -32.60 -21.64 4.63
N THR A 823 -32.06 -20.77 3.79
CA THR A 823 -32.39 -19.33 3.79
C THR A 823 -32.82 -18.79 2.42
N SER A 824 -33.20 -17.52 2.34
CA SER A 824 -33.47 -16.83 1.06
C SER A 824 -32.25 -16.01 0.66
N LEU A 825 -31.60 -16.37 -0.45
CA LEU A 825 -30.44 -15.64 -0.97
C LEU A 825 -30.87 -14.31 -1.61
N ASP A 826 -30.18 -13.23 -1.25
CA ASP A 826 -30.25 -11.92 -1.90
C ASP A 826 -29.44 -11.96 -3.20
N LEU A 827 -29.99 -12.62 -4.22
CA LEU A 827 -29.34 -12.78 -5.52
C LEU A 827 -29.48 -11.50 -6.37
N PRO A 828 -28.39 -11.03 -7.01
CA PRO A 828 -28.47 -9.97 -8.01
C PRO A 828 -29.36 -10.36 -9.19
N SER A 829 -29.90 -9.38 -9.91
CA SER A 829 -30.72 -9.64 -11.10
C SER A 829 -29.92 -10.42 -12.16
N ALA A 830 -30.51 -11.53 -12.63
CA ALA A 830 -29.82 -12.47 -13.52
C ALA A 830 -29.34 -11.79 -14.82
N LYS A 831 -28.04 -11.89 -15.07
CA LYS A 831 -27.32 -11.24 -16.18
C LYS A 831 -26.39 -12.26 -16.84
N SER A 832 -26.32 -12.24 -18.17
CA SER A 832 -25.54 -13.20 -18.97
C SER A 832 -24.46 -12.55 -19.85
N SER A 833 -24.49 -11.23 -20.01
CA SER A 833 -23.42 -10.45 -20.64
C SER A 833 -22.25 -10.29 -19.66
N VAL A 834 -21.07 -10.81 -20.02
CA VAL A 834 -19.81 -10.54 -19.31
C VAL A 834 -19.48 -9.05 -19.41
N ASP A 835 -19.24 -8.40 -18.27
CA ASP A 835 -18.75 -7.02 -18.21
C ASP A 835 -17.22 -6.96 -18.25
N ARG A 836 -16.54 -7.88 -17.54
CA ARG A 836 -15.07 -7.91 -17.39
C ARG A 836 -14.52 -9.32 -17.45
N THR A 837 -13.27 -9.46 -17.88
CA THR A 837 -12.54 -10.73 -17.93
C THR A 837 -11.19 -10.59 -17.24
N PHE A 838 -10.87 -11.54 -16.37
CA PHE A 838 -9.61 -11.60 -15.64
C PHE A 838 -8.95 -12.95 -15.90
N LYS A 839 -7.72 -12.92 -16.36
CA LYS A 839 -6.88 -14.11 -16.54
C LYS A 839 -5.91 -14.22 -15.37
N PHE A 840 -5.71 -15.43 -14.90
CA PHE A 840 -4.83 -15.79 -13.81
C PHE A 840 -3.77 -16.71 -14.41
N ASP A 841 -2.61 -16.12 -14.75
CA ASP A 841 -1.56 -16.71 -15.57
C ASP A 841 -0.18 -16.48 -14.93
N GLN A 842 0.84 -17.23 -15.37
CA GLN A 842 2.25 -17.09 -14.95
C GLN A 842 3.08 -16.53 -16.11
N SER A 843 4.03 -15.63 -15.84
CA SER A 843 4.98 -15.12 -16.83
C SER A 843 6.32 -14.76 -16.20
N HIS A 844 7.42 -15.30 -16.74
CA HIS A 844 8.79 -15.07 -16.25
C HIS A 844 8.90 -15.24 -14.73
N ASP A 845 8.42 -16.39 -14.26
CA ASP A 845 8.40 -16.85 -12.86
C ASP A 845 7.53 -16.00 -11.90
N ALA A 846 6.84 -14.95 -12.40
CA ALA A 846 5.85 -14.18 -11.66
C ALA A 846 4.41 -14.61 -11.97
N TRP A 847 3.55 -14.60 -10.97
CA TRP A 847 2.12 -14.85 -11.03
C TRP A 847 1.34 -13.55 -11.16
N LEU A 848 0.43 -13.46 -12.14
CA LEU A 848 -0.12 -12.18 -12.61
C LEU A 848 -1.63 -12.23 -12.88
N ILE A 849 -2.32 -11.11 -12.68
CA ILE A 849 -3.72 -10.92 -13.08
C ILE A 849 -3.77 -10.05 -14.33
N ASN A 850 -4.29 -10.58 -15.45
CA ASN A 850 -4.27 -9.94 -16.77
C ASN A 850 -2.86 -9.52 -17.27
N GLY A 851 -1.79 -10.05 -16.67
CA GLY A 851 -0.40 -9.67 -16.96
C GLY A 851 0.15 -8.55 -16.06
N VAL A 852 -0.58 -8.14 -15.03
CA VAL A 852 -0.20 -7.13 -14.03
C VAL A 852 0.12 -7.80 -12.68
N SER A 853 1.10 -7.25 -11.98
CA SER A 853 1.55 -7.62 -10.63
C SER A 853 0.95 -6.67 -9.58
N PHE A 854 0.76 -7.12 -8.34
CA PHE A 854 0.41 -6.21 -7.25
C PHE A 854 1.48 -5.16 -6.92
N GLU A 855 2.74 -5.39 -7.30
CA GLU A 855 3.83 -4.41 -7.17
C GLU A 855 3.68 -3.23 -8.14
N ASP A 856 2.96 -3.43 -9.25
CA ASP A 856 2.68 -2.40 -10.25
C ASP A 856 1.53 -1.51 -9.74
N VAL A 857 1.87 -0.60 -8.82
CA VAL A 857 0.93 0.36 -8.20
C VAL A 857 0.15 1.17 -9.25
N GLN A 858 0.73 1.43 -10.43
CA GLN A 858 0.09 2.20 -11.50
C GLN A 858 -1.00 1.38 -12.21
N ASN A 859 -0.77 0.10 -12.49
CA ASN A 859 -1.68 -0.71 -13.31
C ASN A 859 -2.55 -1.70 -12.50
N ARG A 860 -2.26 -1.96 -11.22
CA ARG A 860 -2.97 -2.97 -10.40
C ARG A 860 -4.45 -2.70 -10.16
N VAL A 861 -4.97 -1.49 -10.40
CA VAL A 861 -6.40 -1.17 -10.28
C VAL A 861 -7.14 -1.58 -11.57
N LEU A 862 -7.55 -2.85 -11.65
CA LEU A 862 -8.07 -3.47 -12.87
C LEU A 862 -9.60 -3.33 -13.06
N ALA A 863 -10.33 -2.76 -12.09
CA ALA A 863 -11.76 -2.48 -12.22
C ALA A 863 -12.25 -1.29 -11.38
N ASP A 864 -13.34 -0.67 -11.83
CA ASP A 864 -13.92 0.58 -11.32
C ASP A 864 -15.46 0.51 -11.05
N PRO A 865 -16.04 -0.63 -10.60
CA PRO A 865 -17.49 -0.86 -10.63
C PRO A 865 -18.27 0.17 -9.78
N PRO A 866 -19.24 0.90 -10.35
CA PRO A 866 -20.11 1.78 -9.60
C PRO A 866 -20.86 1.09 -8.45
N ARG A 867 -20.95 1.75 -7.29
CA ARG A 867 -21.62 1.25 -6.08
C ARG A 867 -23.04 0.74 -6.38
N GLY A 868 -23.36 -0.44 -5.87
CA GLY A 868 -24.62 -1.15 -6.09
C GLY A 868 -24.76 -1.84 -7.45
N LYS A 869 -23.89 -1.57 -8.43
CA LYS A 869 -24.00 -2.12 -9.79
C LYS A 869 -23.78 -3.64 -9.76
N THR A 870 -24.55 -4.33 -10.59
CA THR A 870 -24.37 -5.77 -10.85
C THR A 870 -23.51 -5.99 -12.10
N GLU A 871 -22.40 -6.71 -11.97
CA GLU A 871 -21.52 -7.11 -13.07
C GLU A 871 -21.33 -8.63 -13.13
N VAL A 872 -21.07 -9.15 -14.33
CA VAL A 872 -20.62 -10.53 -14.55
C VAL A 872 -19.12 -10.51 -14.85
N TRP A 873 -18.32 -11.11 -13.98
CA TRP A 873 -16.88 -11.24 -14.16
C TRP A 873 -16.53 -12.64 -14.64
N SER A 874 -15.77 -12.73 -15.74
CA SER A 874 -15.28 -13.99 -16.32
C SER A 874 -13.84 -14.23 -15.84
N LEU A 875 -13.69 -15.17 -14.91
CA LEU A 875 -12.42 -15.55 -14.29
C LEU A 875 -11.82 -16.74 -15.06
N GLU A 876 -10.56 -16.66 -15.49
CA GLU A 876 -9.95 -17.66 -16.38
C GLU A 876 -8.55 -18.11 -15.94
N ASN A 877 -8.35 -19.42 -15.86
CA ASN A 877 -7.05 -20.08 -15.75
C ASN A 877 -6.72 -20.69 -17.14
N HIS A 878 -5.62 -20.26 -17.78
CA HIS A 878 -5.18 -20.83 -19.07
C HIS A 878 -4.03 -21.86 -18.92
N SER A 879 -3.58 -22.13 -17.69
CA SER A 879 -2.61 -23.19 -17.38
C SER A 879 -3.24 -24.59 -17.39
N GLY A 880 -2.45 -25.58 -17.83
CA GLY A 880 -2.78 -27.01 -17.67
C GLY A 880 -2.25 -27.66 -16.40
N SER A 881 -1.50 -26.92 -15.58
CA SER A 881 -0.68 -27.47 -14.50
C SER A 881 -0.84 -26.77 -13.14
N TRP A 882 -1.77 -25.81 -13.03
CA TRP A 882 -1.96 -24.99 -11.83
C TRP A 882 -3.46 -24.81 -11.52
N SER A 883 -3.80 -24.49 -10.27
CA SER A 883 -5.14 -24.09 -9.86
C SER A 883 -5.12 -22.79 -9.05
N HIS A 884 -6.21 -22.03 -9.11
CA HIS A 884 -6.30 -20.70 -8.50
C HIS A 884 -7.66 -20.50 -7.80
N PRO A 885 -7.75 -20.59 -6.46
CA PRO A 885 -8.89 -20.05 -5.71
C PRO A 885 -8.86 -18.53 -5.82
N ILE A 886 -9.87 -17.94 -6.45
CA ILE A 886 -9.95 -16.49 -6.62
C ILE A 886 -10.83 -15.91 -5.54
N HIS A 887 -10.27 -15.06 -4.67
CA HIS A 887 -11.00 -14.24 -3.72
C HIS A 887 -11.30 -12.86 -4.30
N ILE A 888 -12.45 -12.28 -3.94
CA ILE A 888 -12.83 -10.90 -4.20
C ILE A 888 -13.32 -10.30 -2.87
N HIS A 889 -12.64 -9.28 -2.36
CA HIS A 889 -13.00 -8.60 -1.11
C HIS A 889 -14.37 -7.89 -1.22
N LEU A 890 -14.91 -7.39 -0.10
CA LEU A 890 -16.21 -6.71 0.04
C LEU A 890 -17.47 -7.56 -0.28
N VAL A 891 -17.44 -8.43 -1.28
CA VAL A 891 -18.64 -8.89 -1.99
C VAL A 891 -18.99 -10.36 -1.77
N ASP A 892 -20.29 -10.64 -1.70
CA ASP A 892 -20.83 -11.97 -1.98
C ASP A 892 -21.18 -12.09 -3.48
N PHE A 893 -20.88 -13.22 -4.11
CA PHE A 893 -21.18 -13.48 -5.52
C PHE A 893 -21.84 -14.85 -5.77
N GLN A 894 -22.60 -14.95 -6.87
CA GLN A 894 -23.15 -16.22 -7.35
C GLN A 894 -22.27 -16.78 -8.47
N ILE A 895 -21.88 -18.05 -8.38
CA ILE A 895 -21.29 -18.79 -9.50
C ILE A 895 -22.41 -19.07 -10.51
N THR A 896 -22.31 -18.55 -11.74
CA THR A 896 -23.35 -18.67 -12.77
C THR A 896 -22.99 -19.65 -13.89
N SER A 897 -21.71 -19.77 -14.24
CA SER A 897 -21.24 -20.82 -15.15
C SER A 897 -19.81 -21.28 -14.82
N ARG A 898 -19.53 -22.56 -15.12
CA ARG A 898 -18.21 -23.18 -15.04
C ARG A 898 -18.00 -23.92 -16.36
N SER A 899 -16.99 -23.53 -17.12
CA SER A 899 -16.78 -23.92 -18.53
C SER A 899 -15.30 -24.11 -18.82
N LYS A 900 -14.95 -24.82 -19.91
CA LYS A 900 -13.65 -25.50 -20.02
C LYS A 900 -13.43 -26.38 -18.74
N GLY A 901 -12.20 -26.70 -18.32
CA GLY A 901 -11.92 -27.40 -17.05
C GLY A 901 -12.89 -28.56 -16.71
N ARG A 902 -13.57 -28.46 -15.55
CA ARG A 902 -14.60 -29.40 -15.04
C ARG A 902 -15.97 -29.29 -15.74
N LYS A 903 -16.21 -28.25 -16.54
CA LYS A 903 -17.38 -28.06 -17.46
C LYS A 903 -18.78 -27.93 -16.84
N SER A 904 -18.94 -28.06 -15.53
CA SER A 904 -20.22 -27.89 -14.85
C SER A 904 -20.04 -27.43 -13.40
N LEU A 905 -20.98 -26.63 -12.90
CA LEU A 905 -21.10 -26.33 -11.48
C LEU A 905 -21.26 -27.62 -10.67
N GLN A 906 -20.71 -27.63 -9.47
CA GLN A 906 -20.95 -28.69 -8.48
C GLN A 906 -22.35 -28.52 -7.87
N PRO A 907 -23.02 -29.61 -7.43
CA PRO A 907 -24.37 -29.52 -6.87
C PRO A 907 -24.50 -28.58 -5.66
N TYR A 908 -23.42 -28.38 -4.90
CA TYR A 908 -23.34 -27.47 -3.76
C TYR A 908 -23.00 -26.01 -4.13
N GLU A 909 -22.53 -25.74 -5.35
CA GLU A 909 -22.31 -24.36 -5.85
C GLU A 909 -23.61 -23.69 -6.30
N VAL A 910 -24.56 -24.47 -6.82
CA VAL A 910 -25.81 -23.96 -7.43
C VAL A 910 -26.72 -23.19 -6.44
N PRO A 911 -26.92 -23.64 -5.17
CA PRO A 911 -27.76 -22.96 -4.20
C PRO A 911 -26.95 -22.09 -3.21
N ALA A 912 -25.77 -21.62 -3.61
CA ALA A 912 -24.83 -20.90 -2.74
C ALA A 912 -24.54 -19.45 -3.20
N LEU A 913 -24.16 -18.61 -2.24
CA LEU A 913 -23.35 -17.41 -2.46
C LEU A 913 -21.95 -17.67 -1.89
N LYS A 914 -20.93 -17.14 -2.57
CA LYS A 914 -19.52 -17.38 -2.27
C LYS A 914 -18.69 -16.09 -2.38
N ASP A 915 -17.53 -16.08 -1.76
CA ASP A 915 -16.53 -15.00 -1.88
C ASP A 915 -15.16 -15.52 -2.37
N VAL A 916 -14.96 -16.85 -2.40
CA VAL A 916 -13.84 -17.53 -3.09
C VAL A 916 -14.38 -18.48 -4.14
N VAL A 917 -13.69 -18.63 -5.28
CA VAL A 917 -14.00 -19.70 -6.24
C VAL A 917 -12.75 -20.28 -6.91
N VAL A 918 -12.57 -21.60 -6.81
CA VAL A 918 -11.43 -22.29 -7.43
C VAL A 918 -11.58 -22.48 -8.94
N LEU A 919 -10.56 -22.02 -9.68
CA LEU A 919 -10.31 -22.28 -11.09
C LEU A 919 -9.36 -23.48 -11.18
N GLY A 920 -9.89 -24.66 -11.50
CA GLY A 920 -9.06 -25.82 -11.83
C GLY A 920 -8.27 -25.62 -13.15
N PRO A 921 -7.39 -26.56 -13.52
CA PRO A 921 -6.63 -26.49 -14.76
C PRO A 921 -7.50 -26.27 -16.01
N ASN A 922 -7.10 -25.34 -16.87
CA ASN A 922 -7.82 -24.86 -18.05
C ASN A 922 -9.28 -24.40 -17.78
N GLU A 923 -9.62 -23.92 -16.59
CA GLU A 923 -11.01 -23.58 -16.24
C GLU A 923 -11.39 -22.11 -16.45
N ARG A 924 -12.64 -21.86 -16.85
CA ARG A 924 -13.29 -20.55 -16.87
C ARG A 924 -14.54 -20.57 -15.99
N VAL A 925 -14.64 -19.62 -15.07
CA VAL A 925 -15.85 -19.40 -14.25
C VAL A 925 -16.45 -18.04 -14.59
N GLN A 926 -17.76 -17.92 -14.49
CA GLN A 926 -18.46 -16.63 -14.47
C GLN A 926 -19.13 -16.44 -13.13
N VAL A 927 -18.81 -15.34 -12.46
CA VAL A 927 -19.43 -14.91 -11.20
C VAL A 927 -20.31 -13.68 -11.43
N LEU A 928 -21.48 -13.65 -10.80
CA LEU A 928 -22.42 -12.53 -10.79
C LEU A 928 -22.29 -11.81 -9.46
N VAL A 929 -21.83 -10.56 -9.51
CA VAL A 929 -21.37 -9.78 -8.36
C VAL A 929 -22.18 -8.49 -8.24
N ARG A 930 -22.56 -8.09 -7.02
CA ARG A 930 -23.15 -6.77 -6.74
C ARG A 930 -22.23 -5.98 -5.81
N PHE A 931 -21.55 -4.96 -6.35
CA PHE A 931 -20.51 -4.20 -5.64
C PHE A 931 -21.12 -3.27 -4.58
N SER A 932 -21.38 -3.81 -3.40
CA SER A 932 -22.22 -3.22 -2.36
C SER A 932 -21.83 -3.77 -0.97
N PRO A 933 -22.03 -3.02 0.12
CA PRO A 933 -22.76 -1.75 0.21
C PRO A 933 -21.86 -0.49 0.22
N TYR A 934 -20.53 -0.61 0.32
CA TYR A 934 -19.61 0.53 0.50
C TYR A 934 -18.79 0.88 -0.74
N PRO A 935 -18.38 2.15 -0.92
CA PRO A 935 -17.42 2.58 -1.93
C PRO A 935 -15.97 2.46 -1.42
N GLY A 936 -15.01 2.46 -2.34
CA GLY A 936 -13.57 2.52 -2.05
C GLY A 936 -12.72 1.43 -2.69
N LEU A 937 -11.43 1.44 -2.38
CA LEU A 937 -10.43 0.54 -2.97
C LEU A 937 -10.32 -0.78 -2.20
N TYR A 938 -10.47 -1.90 -2.90
CA TYR A 938 -10.49 -3.27 -2.36
C TYR A 938 -9.62 -4.20 -3.20
N MET A 939 -9.22 -5.34 -2.64
CA MET A 939 -8.34 -6.32 -3.30
C MET A 939 -9.12 -7.49 -3.93
N PHE A 940 -8.53 -8.12 -4.93
CA PHE A 940 -8.94 -9.43 -5.44
C PHE A 940 -7.71 -10.19 -5.94
N HIS A 941 -7.60 -11.47 -5.59
CA HIS A 941 -6.36 -12.22 -5.72
C HIS A 941 -6.58 -13.71 -5.88
N CYS A 942 -5.52 -14.42 -6.28
CA CYS A 942 -5.44 -15.85 -6.05
C CYS A 942 -5.04 -16.10 -4.59
N HIS A 943 -5.81 -16.91 -3.87
CA HIS A 943 -5.61 -17.26 -2.47
C HIS A 943 -4.71 -18.50 -2.28
N ASN A 944 -4.01 -18.96 -3.33
CA ASN A 944 -2.78 -19.72 -3.13
C ASN A 944 -1.72 -18.72 -2.69
N LEU A 945 -1.30 -18.78 -1.43
CA LEU A 945 -0.54 -17.69 -0.82
C LEU A 945 0.86 -17.51 -1.44
N ILE A 946 1.41 -18.56 -2.05
CA ILE A 946 2.65 -18.46 -2.86
C ILE A 946 2.39 -17.70 -4.17
N HIS A 947 1.25 -17.93 -4.81
CA HIS A 947 0.87 -17.14 -5.99
C HIS A 947 0.55 -15.69 -5.61
N GLU A 948 -0.06 -15.46 -4.44
CA GLU A 948 -0.44 -14.14 -3.91
C GLU A 948 0.76 -13.24 -3.64
N ASP A 949 1.76 -13.75 -2.92
CA ASP A 949 2.97 -13.00 -2.57
C ASP A 949 3.85 -12.69 -3.80
N HIS A 950 3.71 -13.44 -4.91
CA HIS A 950 4.64 -13.42 -6.04
C HIS A 950 4.00 -13.33 -7.45
N SER A 951 2.96 -12.55 -7.76
CA SER A 951 2.28 -11.48 -7.01
C SER A 951 0.85 -11.30 -7.56
N MET A 952 0.09 -12.39 -7.59
CA MET A 952 -1.23 -12.54 -8.25
C MET A 952 -2.37 -11.92 -7.45
N MET A 953 -2.21 -10.64 -7.15
CA MET A 953 -3.20 -9.78 -6.52
C MET A 953 -3.35 -8.50 -7.32
N ALA A 954 -4.57 -7.97 -7.33
CA ALA A 954 -4.95 -6.74 -7.98
C ALA A 954 -6.03 -6.04 -7.14
N ALA A 955 -6.43 -4.85 -7.57
CA ALA A 955 -7.40 -4.03 -6.86
C ALA A 955 -8.57 -3.62 -7.76
N PHE A 956 -9.70 -3.29 -7.13
CA PHE A 956 -10.82 -2.63 -7.76
C PHE A 956 -11.33 -1.48 -6.89
N ASN A 957 -11.82 -0.41 -7.52
CA ASN A 957 -12.37 0.76 -6.84
C ASN A 957 -13.90 0.79 -7.02
N VAL A 958 -14.65 0.61 -5.94
CA VAL A 958 -16.11 0.74 -5.96
C VAL A 958 -16.48 2.22 -5.97
N THR A 959 -16.81 2.74 -7.15
CA THR A 959 -16.96 4.18 -7.37
C THR A 959 -18.25 4.74 -6.79
N GLN A 960 -18.18 5.94 -6.19
CA GLN A 960 -19.33 6.61 -5.55
C GLN A 960 -20.41 7.04 -6.57
N LEU A 961 -21.68 6.93 -6.18
CA LEU A 961 -22.82 7.46 -6.93
C LEU A 961 -23.24 8.83 -6.41
N GLN A 962 -22.74 9.90 -7.03
CA GLN A 962 -23.04 11.29 -6.64
C GLN A 962 -24.55 11.62 -6.77
N GLU A 963 -25.26 11.02 -7.73
CA GLU A 963 -26.67 11.30 -8.01
C GLU A 963 -27.63 10.83 -6.90
N LEU A 964 -27.22 9.87 -6.06
CA LEU A 964 -28.03 9.39 -4.94
C LEU A 964 -28.06 10.35 -3.73
N GLY A 965 -27.33 11.46 -3.78
CA GLY A 965 -27.35 12.48 -2.72
C GLY A 965 -26.71 12.05 -1.40
N TYR A 966 -26.06 10.87 -1.34
CA TYR A 966 -25.27 10.45 -0.20
C TYR A 966 -24.13 11.45 0.06
N THR A 967 -24.28 12.27 1.10
CA THR A 967 -23.20 13.12 1.62
C THR A 967 -22.20 12.30 2.44
N GLU A 968 -21.68 11.21 1.86
CA GLU A 968 -20.53 10.47 2.39
C GLU A 968 -19.24 11.28 2.15
N THR A 969 -19.13 12.40 2.88
CA THR A 969 -17.96 13.30 2.83
C THR A 969 -16.72 12.71 3.49
N ASP A 970 -16.85 11.57 4.20
CA ASP A 970 -15.72 10.84 4.80
C ASP A 970 -15.03 9.98 3.72
N LEU A 971 -14.41 10.65 2.74
CA LEU A 971 -13.45 10.04 1.79
C LEU A 971 -12.30 9.34 2.53
N LEU A 972 -12.05 9.80 3.76
CA LEU A 972 -11.15 9.26 4.79
C LEU A 972 -11.62 7.89 5.35
N LEU A 973 -12.43 7.15 4.58
CA LEU A 973 -12.85 5.75 4.75
C LEU A 973 -12.88 4.97 3.41
N ILE A 974 -12.49 5.57 2.28
CA ILE A 974 -12.48 4.89 0.95
C ILE A 974 -11.07 4.56 0.46
N ASP A 975 -10.05 5.26 0.96
CA ASP A 975 -8.63 4.94 0.81
C ASP A 975 -8.20 4.04 1.98
N PRO A 976 -7.72 2.80 1.74
CA PRO A 976 -7.26 1.92 2.81
C PRO A 976 -6.06 2.46 3.58
N LEU A 977 -5.25 3.36 3.00
CA LEU A 977 -4.03 3.89 3.61
C LEU A 977 -4.26 5.22 4.36
N GLU A 978 -5.51 5.59 4.64
CA GLU A 978 -5.86 6.81 5.39
C GLU A 978 -5.14 6.90 6.74
N SER A 979 -4.33 7.96 6.87
CA SER A 979 -3.52 8.33 8.03
C SER A 979 -4.17 8.16 9.41
N ARG A 980 -5.47 8.47 9.55
CA ARG A 980 -6.21 8.39 10.84
C ARG A 980 -6.29 6.96 11.41
N TRP A 981 -6.32 5.97 10.52
CA TRP A 981 -6.67 4.57 10.82
C TRP A 981 -5.48 3.60 10.73
N ARG A 982 -4.32 4.08 10.27
CA ARG A 982 -3.05 3.35 10.29
C ARG A 982 -2.66 2.90 11.70
N ALA A 983 -1.74 1.93 11.76
CA ALA A 983 -1.14 1.45 13.00
C ALA A 983 -0.45 2.56 13.82
N LYS A 984 -0.39 2.37 15.13
CA LYS A 984 0.11 3.30 16.16
C LYS A 984 1.04 2.58 17.11
N ASP A 985 2.03 3.26 17.67
CA ASP A 985 3.00 2.62 18.56
C ASP A 985 2.32 2.15 19.85
N VAL A 986 2.69 0.98 20.39
CA VAL A 986 2.05 0.43 21.62
C VAL A 986 2.22 1.34 22.84
N SER A 987 3.18 2.28 22.82
CA SER A 987 3.29 3.37 23.80
C SER A 987 2.06 4.29 23.86
N ASP A 988 1.30 4.38 22.77
CA ASP A 988 0.14 5.26 22.62
C ASP A 988 -1.17 4.53 23.02
N SER A 989 -1.07 3.24 23.39
CA SER A 989 -2.19 2.39 23.81
C SER A 989 -2.64 2.70 25.24
N ASN A 990 -3.71 3.49 25.41
CA ASN A 990 -4.39 3.66 26.70
C ASN A 990 -5.69 2.84 26.78
N LEU A 991 -5.67 1.72 27.49
CA LEU A 991 -6.85 0.87 27.69
C LEU A 991 -7.88 1.47 28.68
N ALA A 992 -7.52 2.50 29.46
CA ALA A 992 -8.47 3.19 30.33
C ALA A 992 -9.48 4.05 29.54
N ASP A 993 -9.12 4.46 28.31
CA ASP A 993 -9.92 5.36 27.48
C ASP A 993 -10.91 4.61 26.55
N LEU A 994 -11.02 3.28 26.68
CA LEU A 994 -11.82 2.44 25.78
C LEU A 994 -13.31 2.81 25.77
N GLN A 995 -13.93 2.89 26.94
CA GLN A 995 -15.37 3.21 27.05
C GLN A 995 -15.67 4.71 26.94
N SER A 996 -14.69 5.58 27.20
CA SER A 996 -14.86 7.03 27.33
C SER A 996 -14.46 7.82 26.08
N VAL A 997 -13.55 7.28 25.25
CA VAL A 997 -13.00 7.95 24.07
C VAL A 997 -13.01 7.04 22.85
N ILE A 998 -12.40 5.84 22.93
CA ILE A 998 -12.07 5.04 21.74
C ILE A 998 -13.33 4.45 21.09
N LEU A 999 -14.15 3.70 21.84
CA LEU A 999 -15.38 3.11 21.31
C LEU A 999 -16.44 4.16 20.93
N PRO A 1000 -16.64 5.25 21.72
CA PRO A 1000 -17.43 6.40 21.26
C PRO A 1000 -16.93 7.02 19.94
N ALA A 1001 -15.61 7.15 19.74
CA ALA A 1001 -15.05 7.70 18.51
C ALA A 1001 -15.30 6.79 17.29
N PHE A 1002 -15.19 5.46 17.45
CA PHE A 1002 -15.57 4.51 16.40
C PHE A 1002 -17.07 4.60 16.08
N ALA A 1003 -17.95 4.59 17.09
CA ALA A 1003 -19.39 4.75 16.90
C ALA A 1003 -19.75 6.05 16.16
N ALA A 1004 -19.05 7.14 16.46
CA ALA A 1004 -19.26 8.46 15.86
C ALA A 1004 -18.86 8.54 14.37
N THR A 1005 -18.07 7.60 13.84
CA THR A 1005 -17.76 7.55 12.39
C THR A 1005 -18.99 7.28 11.52
N ARG A 1006 -20.02 6.63 12.09
CA ARG A 1006 -21.18 6.10 11.36
C ARG A 1006 -20.82 5.19 10.19
N ALA A 1007 -19.62 4.58 10.20
CA ALA A 1007 -19.04 3.82 9.10
C ALA A 1007 -19.93 2.70 8.52
N TYR A 1008 -20.82 2.15 9.35
CA TYR A 1008 -21.71 1.02 9.05
C TYR A 1008 -23.19 1.32 9.26
N GLN A 1009 -23.58 2.60 9.37
CA GLN A 1009 -24.97 2.98 9.62
C GLN A 1009 -25.85 2.73 8.38
N ASN A 1010 -27.12 2.37 8.61
CA ASN A 1010 -28.18 2.30 7.59
C ASN A 1010 -27.96 1.31 6.41
N VAL A 1011 -27.14 0.26 6.58
CA VAL A 1011 -26.81 -0.73 5.51
C VAL A 1011 -28.04 -1.24 4.74
N THR A 1012 -29.12 -1.57 5.45
CA THR A 1012 -30.38 -2.05 4.86
C THR A 1012 -31.02 -1.00 3.94
N THR A 1013 -31.05 0.26 4.38
CA THR A 1013 -31.58 1.39 3.61
C THR A 1013 -30.72 1.66 2.39
N VAL A 1014 -29.40 1.75 2.57
CA VAL A 1014 -28.42 1.96 1.49
C VAL A 1014 -28.53 0.87 0.42
N THR A 1015 -28.67 -0.40 0.84
CA THR A 1015 -28.81 -1.54 -0.09
C THR A 1015 -30.14 -1.47 -0.85
N ALA A 1016 -31.24 -1.07 -0.20
CA ALA A 1016 -32.53 -0.87 -0.85
C ALA A 1016 -32.52 0.31 -1.83
N GLU A 1017 -31.98 1.45 -1.45
CA GLU A 1017 -31.86 2.66 -2.28
C GLU A 1017 -30.95 2.43 -3.49
N LEU A 1018 -29.83 1.70 -3.34
CA LEU A 1018 -29.02 1.22 -4.46
C LEU A 1018 -29.80 0.27 -5.38
N GLY A 1019 -30.62 -0.62 -4.81
CA GLY A 1019 -31.51 -1.50 -5.55
C GLY A 1019 -32.54 -0.74 -6.39
N GLU A 1020 -33.25 0.22 -5.80
CA GLU A 1020 -34.21 1.08 -6.50
C GLU A 1020 -33.53 1.96 -7.56
N TYR A 1021 -32.34 2.49 -7.29
CA TYR A 1021 -31.56 3.24 -8.26
C TYR A 1021 -31.26 2.39 -9.50
N TRP A 1022 -30.64 1.21 -9.34
CA TRP A 1022 -30.28 0.37 -10.50
C TRP A 1022 -31.48 -0.26 -11.19
N ALA A 1023 -32.60 -0.49 -10.48
CA ALA A 1023 -33.87 -0.91 -11.08
C ALA A 1023 -34.48 0.15 -12.01
N ASN A 1024 -34.23 1.44 -11.76
CA ASN A 1024 -34.75 2.54 -12.57
C ASN A 1024 -33.76 3.06 -13.64
N HIS A 1025 -32.45 2.91 -13.44
CA HIS A 1025 -31.41 3.41 -14.36
C HIS A 1025 -30.90 2.36 -15.38
N THR A 1026 -31.56 1.20 -15.48
CA THR A 1026 -31.12 0.07 -16.33
C THR A 1026 -31.48 0.21 -17.83
N SER A 1027 -31.28 1.40 -18.41
CA SER A 1027 -31.26 1.55 -19.88
C SER A 1027 -30.42 2.73 -20.38
N HIS A 1028 -29.19 2.44 -20.85
CA HIS A 1028 -28.52 3.01 -22.04
C HIS A 1028 -27.02 2.67 -22.04
N CYS A 1029 -26.66 1.43 -22.42
CA CYS A 1029 -25.28 1.08 -22.77
C CYS A 1029 -25.24 0.27 -24.08
N ASN A 1030 -25.61 0.95 -25.17
CA ASN A 1030 -25.37 0.55 -26.55
C ASN A 1030 -25.58 1.79 -27.44
N SER A 1031 -24.72 1.96 -28.46
CA SER A 1031 -24.60 3.14 -29.35
C SER A 1031 -24.40 4.51 -28.66
N LEU A 1032 -23.23 5.11 -28.90
CA LEU A 1032 -23.05 6.56 -28.79
C LEU A 1032 -23.62 7.23 -30.04
N GLU A 1033 -24.89 7.64 -29.99
CA GLU A 1033 -25.44 8.67 -30.88
C GLU A 1033 -25.89 9.90 -30.06
N PRO A 1034 -25.76 11.13 -30.60
CA PRO A 1034 -25.92 12.35 -29.81
C PRO A 1034 -27.40 12.65 -29.49
N LEU A 1035 -27.72 12.72 -28.20
CA LEU A 1035 -29.04 13.14 -27.73
C LEU A 1035 -29.34 14.59 -28.13
N SER A 1036 -30.42 14.79 -28.88
CA SER A 1036 -30.81 16.11 -29.38
C SER A 1036 -31.25 17.08 -28.27
N LEU A 1037 -31.02 18.37 -28.51
CA LEU A 1037 -31.26 19.52 -27.62
C LEU A 1037 -32.73 19.79 -27.20
N SER A 1038 -33.64 18.82 -27.34
CA SER A 1038 -35.09 19.05 -27.45
C SER A 1038 -35.95 18.74 -26.20
N LYS A 1039 -35.37 18.27 -25.09
CA LYS A 1039 -36.12 17.91 -23.86
C LYS A 1039 -35.73 18.66 -22.58
N MET A 1040 -34.72 19.53 -22.60
CA MET A 1040 -34.19 20.18 -21.39
C MET A 1040 -34.99 21.43 -20.95
N PHE A 1041 -36.32 21.39 -21.06
CA PHE A 1041 -37.20 22.57 -20.90
C PHE A 1041 -38.44 22.35 -19.99
N TYR A 1042 -38.39 21.38 -19.06
CA TYR A 1042 -39.50 21.10 -18.14
C TYR A 1042 -39.09 20.79 -16.68
N LEU A 1043 -38.03 21.43 -16.15
CA LEU A 1043 -37.61 21.25 -14.75
C LEU A 1043 -36.91 22.48 -14.13
N SER A 1044 -37.44 23.69 -14.39
CA SER A 1044 -36.89 24.98 -13.91
C SER A 1044 -37.92 25.91 -13.24
N ALA A 1045 -39.01 25.35 -12.71
CA ALA A 1045 -40.17 26.11 -12.24
C ALA A 1045 -40.64 25.80 -10.79
N ALA A 1046 -39.85 25.07 -9.99
CA ALA A 1046 -40.28 24.56 -8.68
C ALA A 1046 -39.55 25.16 -7.45
N THR A 1047 -38.43 25.86 -7.63
CA THR A 1047 -37.48 26.18 -6.53
C THR A 1047 -37.28 27.68 -6.30
N LEU A 1048 -38.34 28.48 -6.41
CA LEU A 1048 -38.29 29.94 -6.31
C LEU A 1048 -39.41 30.53 -5.43
N LEU A 1049 -39.87 29.77 -4.43
CA LEU A 1049 -41.06 30.14 -3.62
C LEU A 1049 -40.98 29.73 -2.13
N VAL A 1050 -39.77 29.59 -1.56
CA VAL A 1050 -39.55 29.35 -0.11
C VAL A 1050 -38.45 30.24 0.45
N SER A 1051 -38.63 31.56 0.37
CA SER A 1051 -37.69 32.55 0.97
C SER A 1051 -38.38 33.86 1.40
N ALA A 1052 -39.69 33.81 1.72
CA ALA A 1052 -40.48 35.01 1.96
C ALA A 1052 -41.65 34.82 2.95
N LEU A 1053 -41.42 34.12 4.08
CA LEU A 1053 -42.31 34.16 5.26
C LEU A 1053 -41.69 33.42 6.48
N CYS A 1054 -40.82 34.11 7.24
CA CYS A 1054 -40.69 33.89 8.68
C CYS A 1054 -39.89 35.01 9.37
N ILE A 1055 -40.31 35.37 10.58
CA ILE A 1055 -39.70 36.34 11.52
C ILE A 1055 -39.85 37.82 11.14
N ILE A 1056 -41.05 38.33 11.46
CA ILE A 1056 -41.18 39.39 12.48
C ILE A 1056 -40.93 38.72 13.85
#